data_AF-A0A4Q4MY65-F1
#
_entry.id   AF-A0A4Q4MY65-F1
#
_cell.length_a   1.000
_cell.length_b   1.000
_cell.length_c   1.000
_cell.angle_alpha   90.00
_cell.angle_beta   90.00
_cell.angle_gamma   90.00
#
_symmetry.space_group_name_H-M   'P 1'
#
loop_
_entity.id
_entity.type
_entity.pdbx_description
1 polymer ?
#
loop_
_entity_poly.entity_id
_entity_poly.type
_entity_poly.pdbx_seq_one_letter_code
_entity_poly.pdbx_strand_id
1 'polypeptide(L)'
;MRPSPVFSLRIRSFVSRHDVVPPDATVQKPIEAAYYRGGTSRAVIIQPQALPKHRAKWPAIFRQIMGSGDPYGRQLDGMGAGISSLSKICLVEPYGRRIALPERGTRFRTGFGGIDAARESAQVAQTQEEAQGVEEEQNLDIDYTFVGLGIENDEVDIAGNCGNMSSAIGPYAYNAGLLPARIYAQGDGEVTVKIRNTNTGKLIDSTFEVIGAEAAVAGDYKIDGVTGSGSKIKLDFKHPYGSKTGKVLPTGRRVDKVGGYRVSCVDGANPCVFIRADDVGVDGTILPNDFNKLPEKLALLESIRKTAAVAMGIAPTEDDVPRTIPKIGLVSQSSSHPVLSGQTLKSSQMDIVLRFLSDTQPHRAIPLTAALTSAVAARIPGTIVEQMLAPEPLMEGAITIGHASGRLQVNATMGTENKLYPVSGTVFRTAKRLFEGKTFWSDKTDKREEATKSDSLYGSNGKHSLGLAFVLENRGKSSAHLFEEDSQSAQQHQRLNELDVDEDAAQQQTLEQIEQNEQSQSEVKAPILSHRPLPDPHRKRPDLRKQTNKEDALTHALQGLHLELSTLLSDTDLTTTAQHSTSLLTAVLKAHRSIQINAIAQKRSAKKAVSKEKKLERKTAQTDALAQGRPTRNAAERIK
;
A
#
# COMPACT_ATOMS: atom_id res chain seq x y z
N MET A 1 -63.31 13.88 1.88
CA MET A 1 -63.26 12.75 0.93
C MET A 1 -62.02 11.93 1.23
N ARG A 2 -62.17 10.67 1.68
CA ARG A 2 -61.05 9.74 1.84
C ARG A 2 -60.74 9.13 0.46
N PRO A 3 -59.48 9.10 0.00
CA PRO A 3 -59.17 8.54 -1.32
C PRO A 3 -59.42 7.02 -1.33
N SER A 4 -59.94 6.55 -2.45
CA SER A 4 -60.38 5.17 -2.70
C SER A 4 -59.29 4.11 -2.46
N PRO A 5 -59.63 2.91 -1.95
CA PRO A 5 -58.69 1.78 -1.74
C PRO A 5 -58.00 1.27 -3.03
N VAL A 6 -58.40 1.77 -4.19
CA VAL A 6 -57.87 1.34 -5.50
C VAL A 6 -56.58 2.08 -5.87
N PHE A 7 -56.20 3.16 -5.16
CA PHE A 7 -54.97 3.90 -5.45
C PHE A 7 -53.70 3.15 -4.99
N SER A 8 -53.77 2.42 -3.86
CA SER A 8 -52.65 1.62 -3.35
C SER A 8 -52.38 0.33 -4.15
N LEU A 9 -53.36 -0.13 -4.95
CA LEU A 9 -53.22 -1.31 -5.82
C LEU A 9 -52.64 -0.98 -7.21
N ARG A 10 -52.68 0.28 -7.65
CA ARG A 10 -52.01 0.72 -8.90
C ARG A 10 -50.50 0.90 -8.76
N ILE A 11 -49.99 1.20 -7.56
CA ILE A 11 -48.53 1.32 -7.34
C ILE A 11 -47.86 -0.05 -7.15
N ARG A 12 -48.60 -1.06 -6.66
CA ARG A 12 -48.05 -2.42 -6.49
C ARG A 12 -48.09 -3.31 -7.75
N SER A 13 -48.80 -2.90 -8.80
CA SER A 13 -48.82 -3.62 -10.09
C SER A 13 -47.78 -3.10 -11.09
N PHE A 14 -47.06 -2.02 -10.79
CA PHE A 14 -45.96 -1.49 -11.62
C PHE A 14 -44.54 -1.88 -11.15
N VAL A 15 -44.40 -2.66 -10.06
CA VAL A 15 -43.09 -3.07 -9.51
C VAL A 15 -42.91 -4.59 -9.54
N SER A 16 -43.69 -5.30 -10.35
CA SER A 16 -43.61 -6.75 -10.45
C SER A 16 -43.93 -7.20 -11.86
N ARG A 17 -42.95 -7.03 -12.76
CA ARG A 17 -42.54 -7.96 -13.82
C ARG A 17 -41.55 -7.22 -14.72
N HIS A 18 -40.28 -7.61 -14.62
CA HIS A 18 -39.20 -7.25 -15.53
C HIS A 18 -38.68 -5.81 -15.43
N ASP A 19 -38.14 -5.44 -14.28
CA ASP A 19 -36.91 -4.64 -14.35
C ASP A 19 -35.83 -5.61 -14.85
N VAL A 20 -35.71 -5.69 -16.17
CA VAL A 20 -34.54 -6.27 -16.81
C VAL A 20 -33.37 -5.48 -16.23
N VAL A 21 -32.63 -6.08 -15.28
CA VAL A 21 -31.27 -5.63 -14.99
C VAL A 21 -30.63 -5.51 -16.37
N PRO A 22 -30.26 -4.30 -16.84
CA PRO A 22 -29.70 -4.18 -18.17
C PRO A 22 -28.55 -5.19 -18.23
N PRO A 23 -28.39 -5.93 -19.34
CA PRO A 23 -27.48 -7.08 -19.41
C PRO A 23 -26.02 -6.75 -19.04
N ASP A 24 -25.68 -5.47 -18.91
CA ASP A 24 -24.37 -4.93 -18.51
C ASP A 24 -24.33 -4.27 -17.10
N ALA A 25 -25.37 -4.39 -16.26
CA ALA A 25 -25.33 -3.85 -14.89
C ALA A 25 -24.55 -4.78 -13.95
N THR A 26 -23.31 -4.40 -13.66
CA THR A 26 -22.37 -5.18 -12.85
C THR A 26 -22.26 -4.61 -11.44
N VAL A 27 -22.30 -5.46 -10.41
CA VAL A 27 -22.11 -5.05 -9.01
C VAL A 27 -20.64 -4.81 -8.71
N GLN A 28 -20.34 -3.82 -7.86
CA GLN A 28 -18.98 -3.57 -7.39
C GLN A 28 -18.44 -4.70 -6.50
N LYS A 29 -17.19 -5.06 -6.71
CA LYS A 29 -16.43 -6.05 -5.94
C LYS A 29 -15.39 -5.34 -5.05
N PRO A 30 -15.30 -5.71 -3.77
CA PRO A 30 -14.34 -5.12 -2.86
C PRO A 30 -12.93 -5.73 -3.00
N ILE A 31 -11.90 -4.91 -2.83
CA ILE A 31 -10.49 -5.33 -2.64
C ILE A 31 -9.95 -4.61 -1.40
N GLU A 32 -9.41 -5.37 -0.44
CA GLU A 32 -8.73 -4.81 0.73
C GLU A 32 -7.48 -4.02 0.30
N ALA A 33 -7.35 -2.80 0.80
CA ALA A 33 -6.29 -1.90 0.44
C ALA A 33 -6.02 -0.87 1.55
N ALA A 34 -4.82 -0.32 1.55
CA ALA A 34 -4.48 0.87 2.31
C ALA A 34 -4.13 2.03 1.38
N TYR A 35 -4.35 3.26 1.82
CA TYR A 35 -3.93 4.45 1.10
C TYR A 35 -2.89 5.18 1.93
N TYR A 36 -1.69 5.34 1.37
CA TYR A 36 -0.55 5.88 2.08
C TYR A 36 0.02 7.09 1.37
N ARG A 37 0.53 8.03 2.16
CA ARG A 37 1.55 8.97 1.71
C ARG A 37 2.92 8.35 1.98
N GLY A 38 3.74 8.26 0.93
CA GLY A 38 5.18 8.00 1.02
C GLY A 38 5.94 9.18 0.46
N GLY A 39 6.71 9.90 1.28
CA GLY A 39 7.38 11.12 0.87
C GLY A 39 6.39 12.15 0.29
N THR A 40 6.67 12.63 -0.92
CA THR A 40 5.83 13.59 -1.66
C THR A 40 4.86 12.91 -2.65
N SER A 41 4.52 11.64 -2.43
CA SER A 41 3.59 10.88 -3.28
C SER A 41 2.53 10.15 -2.44
N ARG A 42 1.44 9.73 -3.10
CA ARG A 42 0.44 8.85 -2.51
C ARG A 42 0.18 7.65 -3.42
N ALA A 43 -0.14 6.51 -2.82
CA ALA A 43 -0.50 5.31 -3.55
C ALA A 43 -1.52 4.47 -2.78
N VAL A 44 -2.30 3.70 -3.52
CA VAL A 44 -3.04 2.57 -2.99
C VAL A 44 -2.08 1.39 -2.84
N ILE A 45 -1.98 0.83 -1.64
CA ILE A 45 -1.17 -0.36 -1.33
C ILE A 45 -2.13 -1.55 -1.23
N ILE A 46 -1.85 -2.59 -2.01
CA ILE A 46 -2.68 -3.81 -2.11
C ILE A 46 -1.79 -5.01 -1.83
N GLN A 47 -2.26 -5.94 -1.02
CA GLN A 47 -1.64 -7.26 -0.92
C GLN A 47 -2.09 -8.10 -2.13
N PRO A 48 -1.19 -8.66 -2.95
CA PRO A 48 -1.53 -9.51 -4.08
C PRO A 48 -2.59 -10.58 -3.81
N GLN A 49 -2.65 -11.11 -2.58
CA GLN A 49 -3.61 -12.13 -2.16
C GLN A 49 -5.06 -11.61 -2.10
N ALA A 50 -5.26 -10.30 -2.02
CA ALA A 50 -6.58 -9.67 -2.09
C ALA A 50 -7.08 -9.48 -3.53
N LEU A 51 -6.22 -9.69 -4.54
CA LEU A 51 -6.57 -9.60 -5.95
C LEU A 51 -7.08 -10.95 -6.49
N PRO A 52 -7.86 -10.96 -7.60
CA PRO A 52 -8.26 -12.20 -8.25
C PRO A 52 -7.04 -13.04 -8.69
N LYS A 53 -7.18 -14.37 -8.61
CA LYS A 53 -6.10 -15.31 -8.98
C LYS A 53 -5.61 -15.12 -10.43
N HIS A 54 -6.50 -14.73 -11.34
CA HIS A 54 -6.16 -14.47 -12.74
C HIS A 54 -5.50 -13.09 -12.89
N ARG A 55 -4.16 -13.07 -12.97
CA ARG A 55 -3.36 -11.84 -13.09
C ARG A 55 -3.64 -11.01 -14.33
N ALA A 56 -4.11 -11.63 -15.43
CA ALA A 56 -4.55 -10.92 -16.62
C ALA A 56 -5.65 -9.87 -16.33
N LYS A 57 -6.43 -10.04 -15.25
CA LYS A 57 -7.46 -9.06 -14.83
C LYS A 57 -6.90 -7.86 -14.08
N TRP A 58 -5.68 -7.93 -13.54
CA TRP A 58 -5.13 -6.92 -12.65
C TRP A 58 -4.98 -5.54 -13.30
N PRO A 59 -4.47 -5.40 -14.55
CA PRO A 59 -4.38 -4.10 -15.20
C PRO A 59 -5.73 -3.38 -15.27
N ALA A 60 -6.81 -4.07 -15.64
CA ALA A 60 -8.16 -3.49 -15.69
C ALA A 60 -8.67 -3.08 -14.31
N ILE A 61 -8.40 -3.88 -13.28
CA ILE A 61 -8.75 -3.56 -11.88
C ILE A 61 -7.99 -2.32 -11.41
N PHE A 62 -6.68 -2.26 -11.67
CA PHE A 62 -5.83 -1.14 -11.27
C PHE A 62 -6.29 0.17 -11.92
N ARG A 63 -6.66 0.13 -13.20
CA ARG A 63 -7.24 1.29 -13.89
C ARG A 63 -8.54 1.76 -13.23
N GLN A 64 -9.45 0.85 -12.90
CA GLN A 64 -10.71 1.19 -12.22
C GLN A 64 -10.47 1.76 -10.82
N ILE A 65 -9.60 1.14 -10.02
CA ILE A 65 -9.26 1.64 -8.68
C ILE A 65 -8.71 3.06 -8.74
N MET A 66 -7.89 3.37 -9.76
CA MET A 66 -7.26 4.68 -9.89
C MET A 66 -8.09 5.69 -10.70
N GLY A 67 -9.14 5.28 -11.41
CA GLY A 67 -9.88 6.16 -12.33
C GLY A 67 -9.04 6.57 -13.54
N SER A 68 -8.22 5.66 -14.06
CA SER A 68 -7.31 5.86 -15.19
C SER A 68 -8.00 5.69 -16.55
N GLY A 69 -7.41 6.29 -17.59
CA GLY A 69 -8.08 6.44 -18.89
C GLY A 69 -9.12 7.57 -18.86
N ASP A 70 -8.92 8.56 -17.97
CA ASP A 70 -9.81 9.70 -17.82
C ASP A 70 -9.40 10.82 -18.79
N PRO A 71 -10.16 11.06 -19.87
CA PRO A 71 -9.83 12.09 -20.86
C PRO A 71 -9.86 13.52 -20.28
N TYR A 72 -10.43 13.71 -19.08
CA TYR A 72 -10.42 15.00 -18.39
C TYR A 72 -9.18 15.20 -17.51
N GLY A 73 -8.38 14.15 -17.32
CA GLY A 73 -7.18 14.20 -16.52
C GLY A 73 -7.42 14.42 -15.02
N ARG A 74 -8.58 14.06 -14.48
CA ARG A 74 -9.00 14.35 -13.10
C ARG A 74 -9.00 13.13 -12.18
N GLN A 75 -9.27 11.95 -12.75
CA GLN A 75 -9.44 10.66 -12.10
C GLN A 75 -10.55 10.67 -11.03
N LEU A 76 -11.67 11.33 -11.34
CA LEU A 76 -12.78 11.50 -10.38
C LEU A 76 -13.49 10.18 -10.01
N ASP A 77 -13.48 9.20 -10.90
CA ASP A 77 -14.11 7.89 -10.69
C ASP A 77 -13.13 6.86 -10.09
N GLY A 78 -12.24 7.32 -9.22
CA GLY A 78 -11.23 6.48 -8.58
C GLY A 78 -10.43 7.20 -7.51
N MET A 79 -9.37 6.54 -7.05
CA MET A 79 -8.47 7.03 -5.99
C MET A 79 -7.32 7.89 -6.51
N GLY A 80 -7.21 8.03 -7.84
CA GLY A 80 -6.28 8.94 -8.49
C GLY A 80 -6.66 10.40 -8.27
N ALA A 81 -5.80 11.31 -8.74
CA ALA A 81 -6.03 12.74 -8.57
C ALA A 81 -5.47 13.58 -9.73
N GLY A 82 -5.36 12.98 -10.92
CA GLY A 82 -5.02 13.72 -12.13
C GLY A 82 -3.56 14.15 -12.25
N ILE A 83 -2.68 13.68 -11.37
CA ILE A 83 -1.23 13.95 -11.43
C ILE A 83 -0.44 12.68 -11.14
N SER A 84 0.71 12.54 -11.80
CA SER A 84 1.46 11.28 -11.79
C SER A 84 1.94 10.88 -10.39
N SER A 85 2.22 11.84 -9.51
CA SER A 85 2.61 11.59 -8.10
C SER A 85 1.49 10.99 -7.22
N LEU A 86 0.24 11.02 -7.72
CA LEU A 86 -0.97 10.56 -7.03
C LEU A 86 -1.70 9.42 -7.77
N SER A 87 -1.23 9.02 -8.96
CA SER A 87 -1.77 7.89 -9.72
C SER A 87 -0.85 6.67 -9.63
N LYS A 88 -0.91 5.96 -8.49
CA LYS A 88 0.05 4.92 -8.11
C LYS A 88 -0.62 3.78 -7.36
N ILE A 89 -0.19 2.56 -7.69
CA ILE A 89 -0.45 1.36 -6.89
C ILE A 89 0.88 0.75 -6.43
N CYS A 90 0.89 0.18 -5.23
CA CYS A 90 1.99 -0.60 -4.69
C CYS A 90 1.46 -1.99 -4.32
N LEU A 91 2.06 -3.04 -4.85
CA LEU A 91 1.82 -4.40 -4.38
C LEU A 91 2.87 -4.75 -3.34
N VAL A 92 2.45 -5.23 -2.17
CA VAL A 92 3.34 -5.55 -1.07
C VAL A 92 2.99 -6.91 -0.49
N GLU A 93 3.99 -7.78 -0.37
CA GLU A 93 3.82 -9.14 0.16
C GLU A 93 5.10 -9.62 0.87
N PRO A 94 4.99 -10.57 1.82
CA PRO A 94 6.15 -11.20 2.46
C PRO A 94 7.12 -11.78 1.43
N TYR A 95 8.42 -11.65 1.67
CA TYR A 95 9.43 -12.32 0.89
C TYR A 95 9.54 -13.81 1.31
N GLY A 96 9.55 -14.74 0.35
CA GLY A 96 9.99 -16.13 0.53
C GLY A 96 9.16 -17.06 1.46
N ARG A 97 8.22 -16.57 2.27
CA ARG A 97 7.29 -17.39 3.09
C ARG A 97 6.02 -16.62 3.45
N ARG A 98 4.85 -17.24 3.29
CA ARG A 98 3.65 -16.83 4.06
C ARG A 98 3.88 -17.19 5.52
N ILE A 99 3.77 -16.21 6.42
CA ILE A 99 3.39 -16.53 7.80
C ILE A 99 1.98 -17.12 7.70
N ALA A 100 1.81 -18.37 8.14
CA ALA A 100 0.50 -18.96 8.27
C ALA A 100 -0.27 -18.14 9.30
N LEU A 101 -1.16 -17.26 8.85
CA LEU A 101 -2.17 -16.69 9.72
C LEU A 101 -3.08 -17.85 10.13
N PRO A 102 -3.35 -18.07 11.43
CA PRO A 102 -4.19 -19.16 11.86
C PRO A 102 -5.58 -19.05 11.23
N GLU A 103 -5.97 -20.07 10.45
CA GLU A 103 -7.30 -20.13 9.83
C GLU A 103 -8.36 -20.47 10.88
N ARG A 104 -9.21 -19.49 11.21
CA ARG A 104 -10.68 -19.49 11.04
C ARG A 104 -11.34 -18.51 12.01
N GLY A 105 -12.13 -17.59 11.44
CA GLY A 105 -13.16 -16.85 12.16
C GLY A 105 -12.91 -15.35 12.25
N THR A 106 -13.37 -14.62 11.23
CA THR A 106 -13.80 -13.22 11.26
C THR A 106 -13.73 -12.50 12.61
N ARG A 107 -12.78 -11.56 12.73
CA ARG A 107 -12.96 -10.16 13.18
C ARG A 107 -11.59 -9.46 13.13
N PHE A 108 -11.30 -8.74 12.06
CA PHE A 108 -10.34 -7.63 12.15
C PHE A 108 -10.95 -6.54 13.02
N ARG A 109 -10.78 -6.69 14.33
CA ARG A 109 -10.82 -5.61 15.31
C ARG A 109 -9.38 -5.44 15.77
N THR A 110 -8.71 -4.37 15.34
CA THR A 110 -7.54 -3.88 16.07
C THR A 110 -8.03 -3.32 17.40
N GLY A 111 -8.13 -4.21 18.38
CA GLY A 111 -8.35 -3.91 19.77
C GLY A 111 -7.53 -4.92 20.55
N PHE A 112 -6.33 -4.49 20.96
CA PHE A 112 -5.44 -5.08 21.96
C PHE A 112 -5.62 -6.57 22.31
N GLY A 113 -4.60 -7.39 21.98
CA GLY A 113 -4.46 -8.73 22.53
C GLY A 113 -3.21 -9.49 22.06
N GLY A 114 -2.09 -9.32 22.77
CA GLY A 114 -1.08 -10.35 23.03
C GLY A 114 0.02 -10.58 21.99
N ILE A 115 1.21 -10.02 22.26
CA ILE A 115 2.48 -10.21 21.52
C ILE A 115 3.21 -11.49 22.00
N ASP A 116 2.49 -12.45 22.58
CA ASP A 116 3.12 -13.56 23.30
C ASP A 116 3.34 -14.82 22.43
N ALA A 117 2.64 -14.95 21.30
CA ALA A 117 2.73 -16.15 20.46
C ALA A 117 3.97 -16.21 19.54
N ALA A 118 4.67 -15.09 19.34
CA ALA A 118 5.81 -15.01 18.41
C ALA A 118 7.18 -15.26 19.08
N ARG A 119 7.21 -15.54 20.39
CA ARG A 119 8.43 -15.58 21.21
C ARG A 119 9.09 -16.96 21.32
N GLU A 120 8.41 -18.04 20.95
CA GLU A 120 8.85 -19.42 21.26
C GLU A 120 9.60 -20.15 20.13
N SER A 121 9.93 -19.50 19.01
CA SER A 121 10.53 -20.20 17.86
C SER A 121 11.79 -19.52 17.35
N ALA A 122 12.83 -19.48 18.18
CA ALA A 122 14.16 -19.03 17.77
C ALA A 122 15.25 -19.82 18.50
N GLN A 123 15.71 -20.91 17.90
CA GLN A 123 17.01 -21.49 18.25
C GLN A 123 17.58 -22.30 17.10
N VAL A 124 18.92 -22.28 17.05
CA VAL A 124 19.88 -22.98 16.19
C VAL A 124 20.30 -22.24 14.92
N ALA A 125 21.61 -21.97 14.91
CA ALA A 125 22.37 -21.17 13.98
C ALA A 125 23.30 -22.02 13.11
N GLN A 126 23.53 -21.49 11.90
CA GLN A 126 24.83 -21.34 11.20
C GLN A 126 25.52 -22.55 10.55
N THR A 127 25.98 -22.34 9.29
CA THR A 127 27.41 -22.20 8.92
C THR A 127 27.58 -21.62 7.50
N GLN A 128 28.71 -20.92 7.33
CA GLN A 128 29.29 -20.16 6.20
C GLN A 128 29.79 -21.08 5.05
N GLU A 129 30.25 -20.70 3.85
CA GLU A 129 30.77 -19.45 3.25
C GLU A 129 30.89 -19.68 1.71
N GLU A 130 29.93 -19.23 0.89
CA GLU A 130 30.07 -19.09 -0.60
C GLU A 130 29.25 -17.88 -1.11
N ALA A 131 29.26 -16.81 -0.30
CA ALA A 131 28.02 -16.26 0.22
C ALA A 131 27.64 -14.85 -0.28
N GLN A 132 28.44 -14.14 -1.08
CA GLN A 132 28.18 -12.71 -1.34
C GLN A 132 27.08 -12.40 -2.36
N GLY A 133 26.73 -13.33 -3.25
CA GLY A 133 25.56 -13.18 -4.14
C GLY A 133 24.28 -13.79 -3.57
N VAL A 134 24.42 -14.75 -2.65
CA VAL A 134 23.34 -15.61 -2.14
C VAL A 134 22.91 -15.18 -0.72
N GLU A 135 23.77 -14.58 0.11
CA GLU A 135 23.41 -14.10 1.46
C GLU A 135 22.50 -12.86 1.46
N GLU A 136 22.61 -11.98 0.46
CA GLU A 136 21.71 -10.81 0.38
C GLU A 136 20.27 -11.22 0.04
N GLU A 137 20.06 -12.27 -0.75
CA GLU A 137 18.73 -12.82 -1.04
C GLU A 137 18.16 -13.68 0.10
N GLN A 138 18.98 -14.21 1.00
CA GLN A 138 18.54 -15.09 2.10
C GLN A 138 17.96 -14.33 3.32
N ASN A 139 18.00 -12.99 3.34
CA ASN A 139 17.53 -12.21 4.49
C ASN A 139 16.59 -11.04 4.13
N LEU A 140 15.95 -11.10 2.96
CA LEU A 140 14.92 -10.15 2.55
C LEU A 140 13.63 -10.34 3.36
N ASP A 141 12.94 -9.24 3.65
CA ASP A 141 11.74 -9.23 4.47
C ASP A 141 10.46 -9.19 3.65
N ILE A 142 10.46 -8.34 2.63
CA ILE A 142 9.25 -7.93 1.94
C ILE A 142 9.54 -7.66 0.46
N ASP A 143 8.63 -8.10 -0.39
CA ASP A 143 8.59 -7.74 -1.79
C ASP A 143 7.68 -6.54 -2.03
N TYR A 144 8.16 -5.64 -2.89
CA TYR A 144 7.45 -4.43 -3.29
C TYR A 144 7.44 -4.28 -4.81
N THR A 145 6.25 -4.23 -5.39
CA THR A 145 6.04 -3.91 -6.81
C THR A 145 5.37 -2.56 -6.94
N PHE A 146 5.99 -1.64 -7.67
CA PHE A 146 5.38 -0.39 -8.09
C PHE A 146 4.58 -0.58 -9.38
N VAL A 147 3.41 0.04 -9.44
CA VAL A 147 2.59 0.12 -10.64
C VAL A 147 2.20 1.59 -10.85
N GLY A 148 2.69 2.18 -11.94
CA GLY A 148 2.31 3.51 -12.40
C GLY A 148 1.12 3.43 -13.36
N LEU A 149 0.16 4.34 -13.21
CA LEU A 149 -1.03 4.33 -14.04
C LEU A 149 -1.08 5.56 -14.95
N GLY A 150 -1.54 5.34 -16.17
CA GLY A 150 -2.11 6.36 -17.06
C GLY A 150 -3.07 7.28 -16.33
N ILE A 151 -2.97 8.59 -16.59
CA ILE A 151 -4.02 9.52 -16.17
C ILE A 151 -5.08 9.54 -17.26
N GLU A 152 -4.69 9.97 -18.46
CA GLU A 152 -5.56 10.12 -19.63
C GLU A 152 -5.64 8.85 -20.49
N ASN A 153 -4.62 8.01 -20.44
CA ASN A 153 -4.57 6.72 -21.16
C ASN A 153 -4.79 5.55 -20.20
N ASP A 154 -4.94 4.35 -20.77
CA ASP A 154 -5.12 3.09 -20.05
C ASP A 154 -3.82 2.32 -19.81
N GLU A 155 -2.69 2.99 -19.93
CA GLU A 155 -1.38 2.35 -19.79
C GLU A 155 -1.08 1.97 -18.33
N VAL A 156 -0.54 0.77 -18.14
CA VAL A 156 -0.06 0.28 -16.85
C VAL A 156 1.46 0.08 -16.92
N ASP A 157 2.20 0.95 -16.26
CA ASP A 157 3.67 0.95 -16.30
C ASP A 157 4.26 0.27 -15.05
N ILE A 158 5.05 -0.77 -15.31
CA ILE A 158 5.77 -1.58 -14.32
C ILE A 158 7.29 -1.59 -14.55
N ALA A 159 7.77 -0.72 -15.43
CA ALA A 159 9.16 -0.67 -15.85
C ALA A 159 10.04 -0.16 -14.71
N GLY A 160 9.65 0.91 -14.01
CA GLY A 160 10.48 1.56 -12.98
C GLY A 160 10.06 1.26 -11.53
N ASN A 161 10.87 1.77 -10.60
CA ASN A 161 10.49 1.91 -9.18
C ASN A 161 9.96 3.34 -8.90
N CYS A 162 9.06 3.49 -7.93
CA CYS A 162 8.74 4.77 -7.31
C CYS A 162 9.43 4.92 -5.94
N GLY A 163 10.58 5.59 -5.92
CA GLY A 163 11.35 5.75 -4.67
C GLY A 163 10.62 6.51 -3.57
N ASN A 164 9.73 7.47 -3.91
CA ASN A 164 8.93 8.15 -2.88
C ASN A 164 8.06 7.15 -2.11
N MET A 165 7.43 6.21 -2.81
CA MET A 165 6.59 5.20 -2.17
C MET A 165 7.39 4.17 -1.38
N SER A 166 8.67 3.93 -1.69
CA SER A 166 9.55 3.08 -0.87
C SER A 166 9.57 3.50 0.61
N SER A 167 9.38 4.79 0.92
CA SER A 167 9.31 5.28 2.31
C SER A 167 8.07 4.80 3.08
N ALA A 168 7.01 4.38 2.40
CA ALA A 168 5.80 3.86 3.04
C ALA A 168 5.83 2.34 3.22
N ILE A 169 6.70 1.62 2.48
CA ILE A 169 6.65 0.15 2.39
C ILE A 169 7.06 -0.51 3.71
N GLY A 170 8.19 -0.11 4.32
CA GLY A 170 8.61 -0.62 5.62
C GLY A 170 7.55 -0.41 6.71
N PRO A 171 7.09 0.84 6.95
CA PRO A 171 6.01 1.12 7.90
C PRO A 171 4.70 0.39 7.60
N TYR A 172 4.32 0.26 6.32
CA TYR A 172 3.14 -0.50 5.93
C TYR A 172 3.29 -1.98 6.28
N ALA A 173 4.40 -2.61 5.89
CA ALA A 173 4.65 -4.02 6.10
C ALA A 173 4.68 -4.37 7.60
N TYR A 174 5.30 -3.52 8.42
CA TYR A 174 5.29 -3.67 9.87
C TYR A 174 3.87 -3.66 10.42
N ASN A 175 3.12 -2.59 10.15
CA ASN A 175 1.76 -2.42 10.67
C ASN A 175 0.75 -3.43 10.09
N ALA A 176 1.03 -3.99 8.91
CA ALA A 176 0.17 -4.98 8.25
C ALA A 176 0.48 -6.43 8.68
N GLY A 177 1.44 -6.65 9.58
CA GLY A 177 1.77 -8.00 10.05
C GLY A 177 2.52 -8.85 9.02
N LEU A 178 3.20 -8.24 8.05
CA LEU A 178 3.79 -8.94 6.90
C LEU A 178 5.25 -9.36 7.10
N LEU A 179 5.89 -8.94 8.19
CA LEU A 179 7.33 -9.12 8.38
C LEU A 179 7.64 -10.42 9.15
N PRO A 180 8.84 -10.99 9.00
CA PRO A 180 9.22 -12.17 9.77
C PRO A 180 9.28 -11.88 11.29
N ALA A 181 9.06 -12.91 12.11
CA ALA A 181 9.01 -12.80 13.58
C ALA A 181 10.24 -12.10 14.19
N ARG A 182 11.43 -12.27 13.61
CA ARG A 182 12.67 -11.59 14.05
C ARG A 182 12.61 -10.06 13.98
N ILE A 183 11.72 -9.48 13.17
CA ILE A 183 11.52 -8.03 13.13
C ILE A 183 10.64 -7.59 14.31
N TYR A 184 9.52 -8.27 14.54
CA TYR A 184 8.62 -7.96 15.65
C TYR A 184 9.23 -8.24 17.02
N ALA A 185 10.15 -9.21 17.13
CA ALA A 185 10.87 -9.52 18.36
C ALA A 185 11.76 -8.37 18.86
N GLN A 186 12.10 -7.40 18.00
CA GLN A 186 12.88 -6.21 18.38
C GLN A 186 12.09 -5.26 19.29
N GLY A 187 10.75 -5.26 19.21
CA GLY A 187 9.89 -4.38 19.99
C GLY A 187 9.90 -2.92 19.53
N ASP A 188 9.64 -2.01 20.46
CA ASP A 188 9.69 -0.57 20.21
C ASP A 188 11.15 -0.07 20.05
N GLY A 189 11.33 0.97 19.23
CA GLY A 189 12.63 1.54 18.88
C GLY A 189 12.89 1.54 17.37
N GLU A 190 14.15 1.73 16.99
CA GLU A 190 14.55 1.77 15.59
C GLU A 190 14.56 0.36 14.98
N VAL A 191 13.78 0.15 13.93
CA VAL A 191 13.65 -1.12 13.21
C VAL A 191 14.06 -0.93 11.76
N THR A 192 14.79 -1.90 11.20
CA THR A 192 15.16 -1.94 9.77
C THR A 192 14.47 -3.09 9.04
N VAL A 193 13.84 -2.77 7.91
CA VAL A 193 13.18 -3.72 7.02
C VAL A 193 13.88 -3.75 5.67
N LYS A 194 14.28 -4.93 5.21
CA LYS A 194 14.94 -5.18 3.92
C LYS A 194 13.93 -5.45 2.82
N ILE A 195 13.78 -4.50 1.91
CA ILE A 195 12.79 -4.53 0.84
C ILE A 195 13.47 -4.92 -0.48
N ARG A 196 12.91 -5.88 -1.21
CA ARG A 196 13.23 -6.08 -2.63
C ARG A 196 12.19 -5.38 -3.50
N ASN A 197 12.64 -4.48 -4.38
CA ASN A 197 11.78 -3.94 -5.42
C ASN A 197 11.75 -4.90 -6.62
N THR A 198 10.60 -5.48 -6.92
CA THR A 198 10.45 -6.50 -7.97
C THR A 198 10.56 -5.90 -9.38
N ASN A 199 10.29 -4.60 -9.57
CA ASN A 199 10.39 -3.95 -10.88
C ASN A 199 11.83 -3.88 -11.41
N THR A 200 12.79 -3.67 -10.49
CA THR A 200 14.21 -3.42 -10.80
C THR A 200 15.17 -4.43 -10.18
N GLY A 201 14.71 -5.30 -9.27
CA GLY A 201 15.54 -6.22 -8.49
C GLY A 201 16.38 -5.54 -7.41
N LYS A 202 16.22 -4.22 -7.19
CA LYS A 202 17.06 -3.46 -6.25
C LYS A 202 16.60 -3.62 -4.81
N LEU A 203 17.58 -3.63 -3.90
CA LEU A 203 17.39 -3.79 -2.47
C LEU A 203 17.39 -2.44 -1.76
N ILE A 204 16.50 -2.29 -0.78
CA ILE A 204 16.29 -1.06 -0.03
C ILE A 204 16.16 -1.42 1.45
N ASP A 205 17.07 -0.93 2.30
CA ASP A 205 16.88 -0.98 3.74
C ASP A 205 16.02 0.22 4.16
N SER A 206 14.89 -0.05 4.81
CA SER A 206 13.98 0.96 5.35
C SER A 206 14.04 0.95 6.87
N THR A 207 14.73 1.93 7.43
CA THR A 207 14.89 2.10 8.89
C THR A 207 13.93 3.18 9.40
N PHE A 208 13.11 2.84 10.42
CA PHE A 208 12.11 3.73 11.00
C PHE A 208 11.85 3.39 12.47
N GLU A 209 11.30 4.35 13.20
CA GLU A 209 10.93 4.20 14.61
C GLU A 209 9.60 3.43 14.77
N VAL A 210 9.54 2.52 15.74
CA VAL A 210 8.35 1.80 16.18
C VAL A 210 8.00 2.20 17.62
N ILE A 211 6.74 2.54 17.87
CA ILE A 211 6.24 2.92 19.19
C ILE A 211 4.87 2.26 19.41
N GLY A 212 4.70 1.55 20.53
CA GLY A 212 3.47 0.84 20.84
C GLY A 212 3.14 -0.25 19.83
N ALA A 213 4.16 -0.95 19.30
CA ALA A 213 4.04 -1.95 18.25
C ALA A 213 3.44 -1.45 16.92
N GLU A 214 3.53 -0.14 16.66
CA GLU A 214 3.21 0.46 15.35
C GLU A 214 4.35 1.36 14.87
N ALA A 215 4.54 1.46 13.56
CA ALA A 215 5.47 2.41 12.97
C ALA A 215 5.07 3.85 13.34
N ALA A 216 6.00 4.59 13.92
CA ALA A 216 5.78 5.96 14.36
C ALA A 216 5.46 6.88 13.18
N VAL A 217 4.48 7.76 13.36
CA VAL A 217 4.04 8.73 12.33
C VAL A 217 4.39 10.16 12.71
N ALA A 218 4.24 10.51 13.99
CA ALA A 218 4.58 11.84 14.49
C ALA A 218 6.10 11.95 14.75
N GLY A 219 6.65 13.13 14.49
CA GLY A 219 8.06 13.46 14.68
C GLY A 219 8.31 14.91 14.29
N ASP A 220 9.54 15.37 14.44
CA ASP A 220 9.98 16.74 14.14
C ASP A 220 10.65 16.88 12.76
N TYR A 221 10.89 15.76 12.07
CA TYR A 221 11.52 15.74 10.77
C TYR A 221 10.60 16.31 9.68
N LYS A 222 11.11 17.30 8.93
CA LYS A 222 10.40 17.99 7.85
C LYS A 222 11.01 17.61 6.51
N ILE A 223 10.15 17.46 5.50
CA ILE A 223 10.57 17.31 4.10
C ILE A 223 9.82 18.34 3.26
N ASP A 224 10.53 18.96 2.34
CA ASP A 224 9.95 19.99 1.49
C ASP A 224 8.94 19.37 0.50
N GLY A 225 7.79 20.02 0.35
CA GLY A 225 6.64 19.50 -0.41
C GLY A 225 5.63 18.69 0.41
N VAL A 226 5.83 18.53 1.73
CA VAL A 226 4.84 17.95 2.65
C VAL A 226 4.52 18.93 3.78
N THR A 227 3.24 19.14 4.06
CA THR A 227 2.79 19.99 5.16
C THR A 227 3.03 19.31 6.51
N GLY A 228 3.66 20.04 7.44
CA GLY A 228 3.94 19.56 8.79
C GLY A 228 5.25 18.77 8.91
N SER A 229 5.43 18.09 10.03
CA SER A 229 6.55 17.18 10.30
C SER A 229 6.03 15.75 10.52
N GLY A 230 6.94 14.78 10.50
CA GLY A 230 6.62 13.38 10.78
C GLY A 230 7.83 12.62 11.29
N SER A 231 7.63 11.35 11.60
CA SER A 231 8.73 10.46 11.99
C SER A 231 9.70 10.27 10.83
N LYS A 232 10.99 10.30 11.15
CA LYS A 232 12.08 10.18 10.19
C LYS A 232 12.21 8.73 9.74
N ILE A 233 12.30 8.52 8.44
CA ILE A 233 12.51 7.22 7.81
C ILE A 233 13.77 7.31 6.98
N LYS A 234 14.76 6.47 7.25
CA LYS A 234 15.97 6.35 6.44
C LYS A 234 15.76 5.26 5.39
N LEU A 235 16.07 5.58 4.14
CA LEU A 235 16.09 4.63 3.04
C LEU A 235 17.53 4.52 2.52
N ASP A 236 18.10 3.32 2.62
CA ASP A 236 19.41 2.99 2.04
C ASP A 236 19.20 2.07 0.84
N PHE A 237 19.40 2.61 -0.37
CA PHE A 237 19.38 1.86 -1.62
C PHE A 237 20.74 1.19 -1.80
N LYS A 238 20.78 -0.14 -1.83
CA LYS A 238 22.02 -0.89 -2.07
C LYS A 238 22.35 -0.91 -3.56
N HIS A 239 23.62 -0.70 -3.88
CA HIS A 239 24.14 -0.69 -5.25
C HIS A 239 23.19 0.02 -6.24
N PRO A 240 22.91 1.34 -6.03
CA PRO A 240 21.85 2.07 -6.73
C PRO A 240 22.27 2.47 -8.16
N TYR A 241 22.65 1.49 -8.98
CA TYR A 241 23.04 1.65 -10.38
C TYR A 241 22.59 0.50 -11.26
N GLY A 242 22.57 0.71 -12.57
CA GLY A 242 22.30 -0.34 -13.56
C GLY A 242 20.91 -0.94 -13.42
N SER A 243 19.91 -0.17 -12.97
CA SER A 243 18.55 -0.65 -12.72
C SER A 243 17.84 -1.21 -13.95
N LYS A 244 18.33 -0.87 -15.16
CA LYS A 244 17.77 -1.34 -16.42
C LYS A 244 18.81 -1.88 -17.40
N THR A 245 19.97 -1.27 -17.42
CA THR A 245 21.02 -1.54 -18.40
C THR A 245 22.18 -2.34 -17.81
N GLY A 246 22.20 -2.55 -16.49
CA GLY A 246 23.30 -3.17 -15.76
C GLY A 246 24.57 -2.32 -15.66
N LYS A 247 24.59 -1.11 -16.22
CA LYS A 247 25.76 -0.22 -16.25
C LYS A 247 25.45 1.11 -15.56
N VAL A 248 26.46 1.78 -15.00
CA VAL A 248 26.30 3.15 -14.46
C VAL A 248 26.18 4.17 -15.60
N LEU A 249 27.03 4.03 -16.63
CA LEU A 249 27.03 4.85 -17.84
C LEU A 249 26.70 3.93 -19.03
N PRO A 250 25.43 3.82 -19.44
CA PRO A 250 25.01 2.82 -20.42
C PRO A 250 25.66 3.00 -21.79
N THR A 251 25.90 4.25 -22.18
CA THR A 251 26.59 4.65 -23.42
C THR A 251 28.11 4.51 -23.34
N GLY A 252 28.66 4.26 -22.13
CA GLY A 252 30.08 4.28 -21.84
C GLY A 252 30.71 5.68 -21.74
N ARG A 253 29.93 6.76 -21.96
CA ARG A 253 30.43 8.15 -21.92
C ARG A 253 29.86 8.91 -20.74
N ARG A 254 30.62 9.88 -20.23
CA ARG A 254 30.17 10.83 -19.19
C ARG A 254 29.23 11.89 -19.78
N VAL A 255 29.45 12.24 -21.05
CA VAL A 255 28.62 13.16 -21.83
C VAL A 255 28.49 12.60 -23.24
N ASP A 256 27.25 12.52 -23.73
CA ASP A 256 26.87 12.15 -25.09
C ASP A 256 26.33 13.36 -25.84
N LYS A 257 26.19 13.22 -27.17
CA LYS A 257 25.46 14.15 -28.02
C LYS A 257 24.23 13.46 -28.59
N VAL A 258 23.05 13.86 -28.16
CA VAL A 258 21.75 13.27 -28.52
C VAL A 258 20.86 14.37 -29.10
N GLY A 259 20.34 14.17 -30.32
CA GLY A 259 19.50 15.18 -30.97
C GLY A 259 20.18 16.54 -31.15
N GLY A 260 21.52 16.57 -31.19
CA GLY A 260 22.31 17.81 -31.23
C GLY A 260 22.69 18.38 -29.86
N TYR A 261 22.08 17.91 -28.77
CA TYR A 261 22.28 18.41 -27.41
C TYR A 261 23.27 17.57 -26.62
N ARG A 262 24.00 18.22 -25.70
CA ARG A 262 24.87 17.52 -24.75
C ARG A 262 24.03 16.97 -23.62
N VAL A 263 24.16 15.67 -23.35
CA VAL A 263 23.44 15.00 -22.27
C VAL A 263 24.36 14.07 -21.49
N SER A 264 24.10 13.88 -20.20
CA SER A 264 24.68 12.75 -19.45
C SER A 264 23.61 11.68 -19.26
N CYS A 265 23.88 10.48 -19.75
CA CYS A 265 23.00 9.32 -19.59
C CYS A 265 23.53 8.45 -18.46
N VAL A 266 22.83 8.41 -17.33
CA VAL A 266 23.25 7.66 -16.13
C VAL A 266 22.14 6.70 -15.72
N ASP A 267 22.47 5.42 -15.57
CA ASP A 267 21.55 4.43 -15.02
C ASP A 267 21.88 4.17 -13.55
N GLY A 268 21.12 4.87 -12.69
CA GLY A 268 21.20 4.80 -11.24
C GLY A 268 20.11 3.89 -10.66
N ALA A 269 19.37 4.42 -9.68
CA ALA A 269 18.18 3.76 -9.12
C ALA A 269 17.01 3.70 -10.12
N ASN A 270 16.95 4.65 -11.06
CA ASN A 270 16.25 4.59 -12.34
C ASN A 270 17.13 5.30 -13.38
N PRO A 271 17.07 4.94 -14.66
CA PRO A 271 17.86 5.62 -15.67
C PRO A 271 17.39 7.07 -15.86
N CYS A 272 18.36 7.98 -15.96
CA CYS A 272 18.15 9.42 -16.08
C CYS A 272 19.01 10.00 -17.19
N VAL A 273 18.42 10.95 -17.91
CA VAL A 273 19.06 11.83 -18.89
C VAL A 273 19.16 13.21 -18.27
N PHE A 274 20.37 13.74 -18.17
CA PHE A 274 20.63 15.06 -17.62
C PHE A 274 21.05 16.01 -18.74
N ILE A 275 20.40 17.17 -18.82
CA ILE A 275 20.68 18.21 -19.81
C ILE A 275 20.71 19.57 -19.12
N ARG A 276 21.57 20.47 -19.58
CA ARG A 276 21.61 21.83 -19.02
C ARG A 276 20.36 22.60 -19.43
N ALA A 277 19.77 23.37 -18.52
CA ALA A 277 18.57 24.14 -18.83
C ALA A 277 18.82 25.19 -19.93
N ASP A 278 19.99 25.83 -19.91
CA ASP A 278 20.39 26.84 -20.89
C ASP A 278 20.56 26.25 -22.31
N ASP A 279 21.02 24.99 -22.43
CA ASP A 279 21.21 24.31 -23.72
C ASP A 279 19.88 24.14 -24.47
N VAL A 280 18.75 24.09 -23.76
CA VAL A 280 17.40 23.99 -24.34
C VAL A 280 16.61 25.30 -24.25
N GLY A 281 17.23 26.37 -23.75
CA GLY A 281 16.59 27.68 -23.58
C GLY A 281 15.41 27.66 -22.62
N VAL A 282 15.56 27.00 -21.47
CA VAL A 282 14.56 26.97 -20.38
C VAL A 282 15.22 27.52 -19.12
N ASP A 283 14.50 28.33 -18.35
CA ASP A 283 14.96 28.77 -17.03
C ASP A 283 15.11 27.54 -16.11
N GLY A 284 16.32 27.30 -15.60
CA GLY A 284 16.62 26.20 -14.68
C GLY A 284 15.77 26.16 -13.42
N THR A 285 15.21 27.30 -13.02
CA THR A 285 14.39 27.46 -11.81
C THR A 285 12.90 27.34 -12.08
N ILE A 286 12.48 27.15 -13.35
CA ILE A 286 11.07 27.13 -13.79
C ILE A 286 10.17 26.27 -12.90
N LEU A 287 8.98 26.79 -12.59
CA LEU A 287 7.98 26.07 -11.82
C LEU A 287 7.05 25.25 -12.73
N PRO A 288 6.47 24.12 -12.24
CA PRO A 288 5.65 23.22 -13.04
C PRO A 288 4.54 23.91 -13.85
N ASN A 289 3.85 24.88 -13.25
CA ASN A 289 2.74 25.56 -13.90
C ASN A 289 3.20 26.45 -15.06
N ASP A 290 4.39 27.04 -14.98
CA ASP A 290 4.94 27.85 -16.07
C ASP A 290 5.61 26.96 -17.12
N PHE A 291 6.21 25.85 -16.69
CA PHE A 291 6.77 24.88 -17.61
C PHE A 291 5.68 24.21 -18.48
N ASN A 292 4.51 23.96 -17.92
CA ASN A 292 3.33 23.49 -18.67
C ASN A 292 2.84 24.47 -19.75
N LYS A 293 3.25 25.74 -19.70
CA LYS A 293 2.92 26.73 -20.73
C LYS A 293 3.91 26.72 -21.90
N LEU A 294 4.91 25.83 -21.89
CA LEU A 294 5.94 25.68 -22.93
C LEU A 294 5.83 24.30 -23.62
N PRO A 295 4.71 23.99 -24.31
CA PRO A 295 4.47 22.69 -24.91
C PRO A 295 5.55 22.27 -25.91
N GLU A 296 6.14 23.23 -26.64
CA GLU A 296 7.24 23.00 -27.57
C GLU A 296 8.52 22.54 -26.87
N LYS A 297 8.80 23.05 -25.66
CA LYS A 297 9.95 22.62 -24.85
C LYS A 297 9.71 21.25 -24.23
N LEU A 298 8.48 20.97 -23.80
CA LEU A 298 8.11 19.65 -23.30
C LEU A 298 8.24 18.59 -24.39
N ALA A 299 7.77 18.88 -25.62
CA ALA A 299 7.92 18.00 -26.77
C ALA A 299 9.40 17.78 -27.15
N LEU A 300 10.21 18.83 -27.15
CA LEU A 300 11.66 18.74 -27.37
C LEU A 300 12.33 17.80 -26.35
N LEU A 301 12.04 17.98 -25.07
CA LEU A 301 12.63 17.15 -24.01
C LEU A 301 12.16 15.70 -24.10
N GLU A 302 10.92 15.46 -24.50
CA GLU A 302 10.43 14.10 -24.76
C GLU A 302 11.16 13.44 -25.94
N SER A 303 11.39 14.19 -27.02
CA SER A 303 12.20 13.69 -28.16
C SER A 303 13.63 13.34 -27.72
N ILE A 304 14.32 14.23 -27.00
CA ILE A 304 15.66 13.97 -26.46
C ILE A 304 15.66 12.75 -25.54
N ARG A 305 14.65 12.61 -24.68
CA ARG A 305 14.50 11.48 -23.76
C ARG A 305 14.38 10.16 -24.53
N LYS A 306 13.57 10.10 -25.58
CA LYS A 306 13.38 8.90 -26.41
C LYS A 306 14.64 8.52 -27.16
N THR A 307 15.29 9.47 -27.85
CA THR A 307 16.54 9.21 -28.56
C THR A 307 17.65 8.75 -27.60
N ALA A 308 17.74 9.36 -26.41
CA ALA A 308 18.69 8.93 -25.37
C ALA A 308 18.37 7.53 -24.84
N ALA A 309 17.09 7.18 -24.66
CA ALA A 309 16.68 5.86 -24.21
C ALA A 309 17.14 4.74 -25.18
N VAL A 310 17.04 4.99 -26.49
CA VAL A 310 17.55 4.08 -27.52
C VAL A 310 19.08 4.00 -27.43
N ALA A 311 19.78 5.13 -27.30
CA ALA A 311 21.23 5.16 -27.15
C ALA A 311 21.72 4.44 -25.87
N MET A 312 20.92 4.45 -24.80
CA MET A 312 21.18 3.72 -23.56
C MET A 312 20.91 2.21 -23.67
N GLY A 313 20.31 1.75 -24.76
CA GLY A 313 19.86 0.36 -24.93
C GLY A 313 18.64 -0.02 -24.09
N ILE A 314 17.84 0.96 -23.67
CA ILE A 314 16.60 0.72 -22.89
C ILE A 314 15.48 0.21 -23.80
N ALA A 315 15.43 0.68 -25.03
CA ALA A 315 14.45 0.30 -26.04
C ALA A 315 15.11 0.18 -27.42
N PRO A 316 14.63 -0.70 -28.31
CA PRO A 316 15.19 -0.86 -29.64
C PRO A 316 14.86 0.33 -30.56
N THR A 317 13.67 0.93 -30.41
CA THR A 317 13.24 2.12 -31.16
C THR A 317 12.63 3.18 -30.24
N GLU A 318 12.41 4.39 -30.74
CA GLU A 318 11.79 5.49 -29.98
C GLU A 318 10.31 5.25 -29.62
N ASP A 319 9.63 4.39 -30.38
CA ASP A 319 8.24 4.01 -30.14
C ASP A 319 8.12 2.97 -29.02
N ASP A 320 9.18 2.17 -28.81
CA ASP A 320 9.25 1.15 -27.77
C ASP A 320 9.73 1.71 -26.41
N VAL A 321 10.02 3.01 -26.32
CA VAL A 321 10.55 3.63 -25.10
C VAL A 321 9.49 3.63 -24.01
N PRO A 322 9.75 3.01 -22.84
CA PRO A 322 8.79 3.02 -21.75
C PRO A 322 8.47 4.46 -21.29
N ARG A 323 7.21 4.68 -20.90
CA ARG A 323 6.71 6.00 -20.49
C ARG A 323 7.43 6.57 -19.27
N THR A 324 7.74 5.74 -18.28
CA THR A 324 8.35 6.24 -17.04
C THR A 324 9.87 6.22 -17.01
N ILE A 325 10.56 5.58 -17.95
CA ILE A 325 12.03 5.48 -17.97
C ILE A 325 12.61 5.63 -19.37
N PRO A 326 13.79 6.27 -19.54
CA PRO A 326 14.49 7.06 -18.54
C PRO A 326 13.72 8.33 -18.16
N LYS A 327 14.05 8.92 -17.02
CA LYS A 327 13.61 10.27 -16.65
C LYS A 327 14.50 11.31 -17.34
N ILE A 328 13.98 12.47 -17.69
CA ILE A 328 14.80 13.59 -18.17
C ILE A 328 14.75 14.76 -17.17
N GLY A 329 15.92 15.30 -16.83
CA GLY A 329 16.10 16.37 -15.86
C GLY A 329 16.90 17.53 -16.42
N LEU A 330 16.36 18.74 -16.28
CA LEU A 330 17.07 19.98 -16.48
C LEU A 330 18.00 20.24 -15.28
N VAL A 331 19.23 20.64 -15.58
CA VAL A 331 20.28 20.91 -14.61
C VAL A 331 20.74 22.36 -14.72
N SER A 332 20.82 23.03 -13.57
CA SER A 332 21.37 24.39 -13.47
C SER A 332 22.12 24.57 -12.15
N GLN A 333 23.04 25.53 -12.14
CA GLN A 333 23.74 25.95 -10.92
C GLN A 333 22.77 26.48 -9.86
N SER A 334 23.20 26.47 -8.61
CA SER A 334 22.42 27.01 -7.49
C SER A 334 22.16 28.51 -7.66
N SER A 335 20.89 28.90 -7.62
CA SER A 335 20.46 30.30 -7.71
C SER A 335 19.34 30.58 -6.71
N SER A 336 19.19 31.85 -6.30
CA SER A 336 18.08 32.23 -5.43
C SER A 336 16.79 32.34 -6.24
N HIS A 337 15.75 31.59 -5.89
CA HIS A 337 14.52 31.49 -6.70
C HIS A 337 13.29 31.09 -5.86
N PRO A 338 12.07 31.43 -6.31
CA PRO A 338 10.84 30.98 -5.65
C PRO A 338 10.57 29.49 -5.88
N VAL A 339 9.92 28.85 -4.90
CA VAL A 339 9.35 27.49 -5.02
C VAL A 339 7.83 27.55 -4.98
N LEU A 340 7.15 26.41 -5.22
CA LEU A 340 5.69 26.31 -5.27
C LEU A 340 4.95 26.82 -4.02
N SER A 341 5.60 26.83 -2.85
CA SER A 341 5.02 27.38 -1.63
C SER A 341 5.02 28.91 -1.58
N GLY A 342 5.63 29.59 -2.56
CA GLY A 342 5.88 31.02 -2.57
C GLY A 342 7.13 31.44 -1.79
N GLN A 343 7.76 30.52 -1.05
CA GLN A 343 9.04 30.78 -0.40
C GLN A 343 10.16 30.96 -1.43
N THR A 344 11.09 31.86 -1.16
CA THR A 344 12.35 31.96 -1.92
C THR A 344 13.43 31.11 -1.26
N LEU A 345 13.98 30.14 -1.99
CA LEU A 345 15.22 29.48 -1.61
C LEU A 345 16.40 30.36 -1.97
N LYS A 346 17.38 30.47 -1.08
CA LYS A 346 18.65 31.16 -1.36
C LYS A 346 19.62 30.19 -2.04
N SER A 347 20.47 30.69 -2.92
CA SER A 347 21.54 29.88 -3.57
C SER A 347 22.39 29.12 -2.53
N SER A 348 22.72 29.75 -1.39
CA SER A 348 23.47 29.13 -0.29
C SER A 348 22.73 28.02 0.47
N GLN A 349 21.51 27.66 0.06
CA GLN A 349 20.72 26.59 0.64
C GLN A 349 20.65 25.34 -0.26
N MET A 350 21.36 25.33 -1.39
CA MET A 350 21.40 24.19 -2.30
C MET A 350 22.73 24.12 -3.05
N ASP A 351 23.12 22.91 -3.45
CA ASP A 351 24.30 22.67 -4.26
C ASP A 351 24.00 22.77 -5.75
N ILE A 352 22.75 22.49 -6.15
CA ILE A 352 22.33 22.40 -7.56
C ILE A 352 20.82 22.57 -7.69
N VAL A 353 20.34 23.05 -8.84
CA VAL A 353 18.92 23.09 -9.17
C VAL A 353 18.59 22.01 -10.19
N LEU A 354 17.59 21.18 -9.88
CA LEU A 354 17.10 20.14 -10.79
C LEU A 354 15.59 20.28 -11.01
N ARG A 355 15.16 20.17 -12.27
CA ARG A 355 13.75 20.10 -12.68
C ARG A 355 13.54 18.88 -13.54
N PHE A 356 12.77 17.92 -13.05
CA PHE A 356 12.53 16.66 -13.74
C PHE A 356 11.18 16.64 -14.41
N LEU A 357 11.13 16.09 -15.62
CA LEU A 357 9.90 15.57 -16.20
C LEU A 357 9.72 14.12 -15.75
N SER A 358 8.48 13.77 -15.41
CA SER A 358 8.09 12.39 -15.18
C SER A 358 6.75 12.18 -15.83
N ASP A 359 6.70 11.20 -16.74
CA ASP A 359 5.48 10.92 -17.49
C ASP A 359 5.02 12.20 -18.23
N THR A 360 5.93 12.71 -19.07
CA THR A 360 5.83 13.95 -19.89
C THR A 360 5.47 15.25 -19.14
N GLN A 361 5.22 15.19 -17.83
CA GLN A 361 4.79 16.30 -17.02
C GLN A 361 5.93 16.80 -16.10
N PRO A 362 6.04 18.12 -15.89
CA PRO A 362 6.88 18.72 -14.86
C PRO A 362 6.55 18.16 -13.47
N HIS A 363 7.53 17.50 -12.87
CA HIS A 363 7.37 16.93 -11.56
C HIS A 363 7.34 18.05 -10.50
N ARG A 364 6.32 18.02 -9.62
CA ARG A 364 6.09 19.11 -8.64
C ARG A 364 7.14 19.19 -7.53
N ALA A 365 7.87 18.11 -7.29
CA ALA A 365 9.05 18.06 -6.42
C ALA A 365 10.23 17.45 -7.20
N ILE A 366 10.72 16.28 -6.78
CA ILE A 366 11.65 15.45 -7.56
C ILE A 366 11.33 13.96 -7.38
N PRO A 367 11.38 13.10 -8.41
CA PRO A 367 11.30 11.65 -8.23
C PRO A 367 12.51 11.18 -7.41
N LEU A 368 12.30 10.43 -6.32
CA LEU A 368 13.40 10.07 -5.43
C LEU A 368 14.50 9.22 -6.11
N THR A 369 14.11 8.30 -7.00
CA THR A 369 15.08 7.51 -7.78
C THR A 369 15.90 8.37 -8.74
N ALA A 370 15.32 9.44 -9.28
CA ALA A 370 16.05 10.42 -10.07
C ALA A 370 17.00 11.26 -9.20
N ALA A 371 16.59 11.61 -7.98
CA ALA A 371 17.45 12.30 -7.02
C ALA A 371 18.66 11.47 -6.60
N LEU A 372 18.48 10.16 -6.34
CA LEU A 372 19.58 9.22 -6.09
C LEU A 372 20.52 9.11 -7.29
N THR A 373 19.95 8.99 -8.50
CA THR A 373 20.75 8.95 -9.74
C THR A 373 21.49 10.27 -9.97
N SER A 374 20.91 11.40 -9.55
CA SER A 374 21.57 12.71 -9.57
C SER A 374 22.74 12.76 -8.60
N ALA A 375 22.59 12.19 -7.39
CA ALA A 375 23.68 12.07 -6.43
C ALA A 375 24.82 11.18 -6.95
N VAL A 376 24.49 10.07 -7.63
CA VAL A 376 25.49 9.23 -8.31
C VAL A 376 26.19 10.03 -9.42
N ALA A 377 25.44 10.69 -10.30
CA ALA A 377 25.99 11.49 -11.39
C ALA A 377 26.91 12.61 -10.88
N ALA A 378 26.51 13.30 -9.80
CA ALA A 378 27.28 14.34 -9.13
C ALA A 378 28.65 13.86 -8.59
N ARG A 379 28.80 12.56 -8.33
CA ARG A 379 30.07 11.96 -7.88
C ARG A 379 30.94 11.40 -9.01
N ILE A 380 30.46 11.49 -10.26
CA ILE A 380 31.18 11.02 -11.45
C ILE A 380 31.76 12.24 -12.16
N PRO A 381 33.09 12.47 -12.12
CA PRO A 381 33.72 13.67 -12.68
C PRO A 381 33.37 13.88 -14.16
N GLY A 382 33.05 15.09 -14.58
CA GLY A 382 32.78 15.40 -15.98
C GLY A 382 31.39 15.01 -16.50
N THR A 383 30.47 14.50 -15.66
CA THR A 383 29.05 14.51 -16.02
C THR A 383 28.49 15.93 -16.00
N ILE A 384 27.37 16.17 -16.69
CA ILE A 384 26.69 17.47 -16.65
C ILE A 384 26.26 17.83 -15.23
N VAL A 385 25.85 16.85 -14.42
CA VAL A 385 25.44 17.10 -13.03
C VAL A 385 26.62 17.58 -12.20
N GLU A 386 27.76 16.89 -12.28
CA GLU A 386 28.97 17.27 -11.55
C GLU A 386 29.49 18.66 -11.98
N GLN A 387 29.45 18.96 -13.28
CA GLN A 387 29.84 20.27 -13.81
C GLN A 387 29.00 21.45 -13.30
N MET A 388 27.79 21.19 -12.80
CA MET A 388 26.83 22.22 -12.36
C MET A 388 26.73 22.35 -10.84
N LEU A 389 27.51 21.56 -10.09
CA LEU A 389 27.55 21.67 -8.63
C LEU A 389 28.12 23.01 -8.19
N ALA A 390 27.62 23.50 -7.05
CA ALA A 390 28.26 24.57 -6.31
C ALA A 390 29.72 24.18 -5.94
N PRO A 391 30.64 25.14 -5.90
CA PRO A 391 32.06 24.86 -5.65
C PRO A 391 32.31 24.27 -4.26
N GLU A 392 31.52 24.70 -3.27
CA GLU A 392 31.59 24.19 -1.90
C GLU A 392 30.31 23.42 -1.57
N PRO A 393 30.41 22.16 -1.12
CA PRO A 393 29.23 21.38 -0.75
C PRO A 393 28.63 21.91 0.56
N LEU A 394 27.30 22.03 0.60
CA LEU A 394 26.58 22.40 1.81
C LEU A 394 26.68 21.36 2.93
N MET A 395 26.85 20.09 2.56
CA MET A 395 26.96 18.97 3.48
C MET A 395 27.93 17.95 2.91
N GLU A 396 28.94 17.59 3.70
CA GLU A 396 29.91 16.58 3.30
C GLU A 396 29.22 15.25 3.00
N GLY A 397 29.64 14.59 1.91
CA GLY A 397 29.07 13.31 1.47
C GLY A 397 27.68 13.39 0.81
N ALA A 398 26.89 14.45 1.02
CA ALA A 398 25.57 14.62 0.41
C ALA A 398 25.56 15.69 -0.70
N ILE A 399 24.49 15.71 -1.49
CA ILE A 399 24.11 16.86 -2.31
C ILE A 399 22.71 17.33 -1.88
N THR A 400 22.52 18.64 -1.84
CA THR A 400 21.26 19.33 -1.54
C THR A 400 20.69 19.85 -2.85
N ILE A 401 19.70 19.15 -3.39
CA ILE A 401 19.04 19.46 -4.65
C ILE A 401 17.90 20.45 -4.40
N GLY A 402 17.92 21.61 -5.05
CA GLY A 402 16.79 22.51 -5.18
C GLY A 402 15.80 22.03 -6.24
N HIS A 403 14.61 21.63 -5.83
CA HIS A 403 13.49 21.22 -6.70
C HIS A 403 12.30 22.17 -6.56
N ALA A 404 11.27 22.02 -7.39
CA ALA A 404 10.14 22.97 -7.47
C ALA A 404 9.32 23.15 -6.17
N SER A 405 9.49 22.27 -5.18
CA SER A 405 8.78 22.34 -3.89
C SER A 405 9.69 22.72 -2.72
N GLY A 406 10.99 22.92 -2.94
CA GLY A 406 11.98 23.13 -1.89
C GLY A 406 13.27 22.35 -2.16
N ARG A 407 13.79 21.67 -1.15
CA ARG A 407 15.09 21.02 -1.17
C ARG A 407 15.02 19.56 -0.77
N LEU A 408 15.97 18.82 -1.32
CA LEU A 408 16.18 17.42 -1.00
C LEU A 408 17.66 17.12 -0.82
N GLN A 409 18.03 16.66 0.37
CA GLN A 409 19.35 16.08 0.63
C GLN A 409 19.37 14.60 0.25
N VAL A 410 20.37 14.22 -0.53
CA VAL A 410 20.62 12.83 -0.94
C VAL A 410 22.12 12.54 -0.86
N ASN A 411 22.46 11.40 -0.30
CA ASN A 411 23.83 10.89 -0.27
C ASN A 411 23.99 9.77 -1.32
N ALA A 412 25.17 9.73 -1.95
CA ALA A 412 25.63 8.59 -2.73
C ALA A 412 27.06 8.27 -2.28
N THR A 413 27.24 7.07 -1.73
CA THR A 413 28.55 6.56 -1.33
C THR A 413 29.11 5.74 -2.48
N MET A 414 30.28 6.12 -2.99
CA MET A 414 30.95 5.46 -4.09
C MET A 414 31.94 4.41 -3.58
N GLY A 415 32.23 3.38 -4.38
CA GLY A 415 33.25 2.40 -4.07
C GLY A 415 34.63 3.04 -3.88
N THR A 416 35.43 2.48 -2.98
CA THR A 416 36.77 2.96 -2.63
C THR A 416 37.76 2.78 -3.78
N GLU A 417 37.74 1.60 -4.42
CA GLU A 417 38.64 1.26 -5.52
C GLU A 417 38.15 1.82 -6.86
N ASN A 418 36.84 1.65 -7.15
CA ASN A 418 36.23 2.16 -8.37
C ASN A 418 35.10 3.15 -8.05
N LYS A 419 35.45 4.44 -8.10
CA LYS A 419 34.54 5.56 -7.84
C LYS A 419 33.45 5.74 -8.90
N LEU A 420 33.37 4.88 -9.92
CA LEU A 420 32.24 4.85 -10.85
C LEU A 420 31.03 4.15 -10.24
N TYR A 421 31.23 3.14 -9.39
CA TYR A 421 30.16 2.28 -8.90
C TYR A 421 29.70 2.72 -7.50
N PRO A 422 28.42 3.12 -7.33
CA PRO A 422 27.89 3.43 -6.00
C PRO A 422 27.65 2.14 -5.20
N VAL A 423 28.06 2.14 -3.93
CA VAL A 423 27.80 1.05 -2.97
C VAL A 423 26.47 1.24 -2.24
N SER A 424 26.13 2.49 -1.92
CA SER A 424 24.84 2.83 -1.31
C SER A 424 24.39 4.23 -1.71
N GLY A 425 23.08 4.45 -1.67
CA GLY A 425 22.47 5.77 -1.77
C GLY A 425 21.47 5.98 -0.64
N THR A 426 21.68 7.00 0.19
CA THR A 426 20.90 7.23 1.40
C THR A 426 20.04 8.47 1.24
N VAL A 427 18.79 8.36 1.69
CA VAL A 427 17.86 9.48 1.73
C VAL A 427 16.87 9.35 2.88
N PHE A 428 16.43 10.48 3.41
CA PHE A 428 15.51 10.53 4.53
C PHE A 428 14.12 11.02 4.09
N ARG A 429 13.09 10.35 4.57
CA ARG A 429 11.69 10.59 4.20
C ARG A 429 10.79 10.52 5.42
N THR A 430 9.51 10.72 5.18
CA THR A 430 8.43 10.48 6.14
C THR A 430 7.32 9.76 5.39
N ALA A 431 6.51 8.97 6.11
CA ALA A 431 5.33 8.31 5.56
C ALA A 431 4.14 8.46 6.52
N LYS A 432 2.92 8.26 6.01
CA LYS A 432 1.69 8.30 6.80
C LYS A 432 0.59 7.46 6.16
N ARG A 433 -0.02 6.56 6.92
CA ARG A 433 -1.30 5.91 6.56
C ARG A 433 -2.40 6.97 6.53
N LEU A 434 -3.11 7.09 5.41
CA LEU A 434 -4.19 8.05 5.21
C LEU A 434 -5.56 7.39 5.35
N PHE A 435 -5.68 6.17 4.84
CA PHE A 435 -6.90 5.37 4.89
C PHE A 435 -6.55 3.88 4.85
N GLU A 436 -7.44 3.05 5.37
CA GLU A 436 -7.38 1.59 5.27
C GLU A 436 -8.81 1.04 5.19
N GLY A 437 -9.06 0.12 4.28
CA GLY A 437 -10.37 -0.45 4.04
C GLY A 437 -10.48 -1.08 2.66
N LYS A 438 -11.64 -0.92 2.02
CA LYS A 438 -11.94 -1.57 0.73
C LYS A 438 -11.97 -0.53 -0.40
N THR A 439 -11.26 -0.83 -1.48
CA THR A 439 -11.50 -0.23 -2.79
C THR A 439 -12.51 -1.08 -3.57
N PHE A 440 -13.13 -0.51 -4.59
CA PHE A 440 -14.20 -1.16 -5.33
C PHE A 440 -13.94 -1.10 -6.84
N TRP A 441 -14.26 -2.19 -7.54
CA TRP A 441 -14.13 -2.32 -9.00
C TRP A 441 -15.29 -3.14 -9.56
N SER A 442 -15.46 -3.22 -10.88
CA SER A 442 -16.55 -3.96 -11.53
C SER A 442 -16.04 -4.87 -12.66
N ASP A 443 -16.64 -6.06 -12.81
CA ASP A 443 -16.43 -6.93 -13.96
C ASP A 443 -17.16 -6.33 -15.16
N LYS A 444 -16.63 -5.29 -15.82
CA LYS A 444 -17.16 -4.95 -17.15
C LYS A 444 -16.84 -6.12 -18.08
N THR A 445 -17.87 -6.76 -18.63
CA THR A 445 -17.74 -7.69 -19.76
C THR A 445 -17.28 -6.89 -20.97
N ASP A 446 -15.97 -6.64 -21.09
CA ASP A 446 -15.40 -6.20 -22.34
C ASP A 446 -15.61 -7.32 -23.36
N LYS A 447 -16.57 -7.14 -24.27
CA LYS A 447 -16.85 -8.05 -25.40
C LYS A 447 -15.69 -8.16 -26.41
N ARG A 448 -14.47 -7.75 -26.04
CA ARG A 448 -13.30 -7.69 -26.92
C ARG A 448 -12.18 -8.67 -26.56
N GLU A 449 -12.27 -9.42 -25.48
CA GLU A 449 -11.23 -10.39 -25.11
C GLU A 449 -11.81 -11.77 -24.75
N GLU A 450 -12.58 -12.36 -25.66
CA GLU A 450 -12.73 -13.82 -25.71
C GLU A 450 -11.85 -14.38 -26.82
N ALA A 451 -10.57 -14.60 -26.48
CA ALA A 451 -9.75 -15.72 -26.95
C ALA A 451 -8.27 -15.44 -26.67
N THR A 452 -7.74 -16.00 -25.60
CA THR A 452 -6.41 -16.64 -25.61
C THR A 452 -6.33 -17.57 -24.41
N LYS A 453 -6.23 -18.87 -24.69
CA LYS A 453 -6.01 -19.91 -23.69
C LYS A 453 -4.58 -19.80 -23.16
N SER A 454 -4.45 -19.58 -21.85
CA SER A 454 -3.51 -20.35 -21.03
C SER A 454 -4.13 -20.49 -19.64
N ASP A 455 -4.52 -21.72 -19.31
CA ASP A 455 -4.90 -22.11 -17.96
C ASP A 455 -3.66 -22.02 -17.07
N SER A 456 -3.50 -20.91 -16.38
CA SER A 456 -2.52 -20.78 -15.31
C SER A 456 -3.26 -20.72 -13.98
N LEU A 457 -3.78 -21.88 -13.57
CA LEU A 457 -4.27 -22.13 -12.23
C LEU A 457 -3.04 -22.26 -11.30
N TYR A 458 -2.55 -21.14 -10.77
CA TYR A 458 -1.36 -21.19 -9.90
C TYR A 458 -1.65 -22.01 -8.63
N GLY A 459 -1.00 -23.18 -8.54
CA GLY A 459 -0.71 -23.86 -7.30
C GLY A 459 0.42 -23.10 -6.59
N SER A 460 0.06 -22.28 -5.60
CA SER A 460 1.02 -21.43 -4.90
C SER A 460 1.62 -22.16 -3.71
N ASN A 461 2.74 -22.86 -3.90
CA ASN A 461 3.59 -23.32 -2.81
C ASN A 461 4.58 -22.21 -2.40
N GLY A 462 4.02 -21.06 -2.00
CA GLY A 462 4.57 -20.16 -0.96
C GLY A 462 5.93 -19.48 -1.12
N LYS A 463 6.73 -19.73 -2.17
CA LYS A 463 8.12 -19.24 -2.25
C LYS A 463 8.37 -17.99 -3.10
N HIS A 464 7.45 -17.63 -4.00
CA HIS A 464 7.73 -16.62 -5.03
C HIS A 464 6.71 -15.47 -5.06
N SER A 465 7.18 -14.26 -5.40
CA SER A 465 6.35 -13.05 -5.42
C SER A 465 5.36 -13.04 -6.58
N LEU A 466 4.08 -12.85 -6.24
CA LEU A 466 3.01 -12.63 -7.21
C LEU A 466 3.19 -11.30 -7.96
N GLY A 467 3.73 -10.29 -7.28
CA GLY A 467 4.08 -9.01 -7.90
C GLY A 467 5.20 -9.14 -8.93
N LEU A 468 6.26 -9.92 -8.64
CA LEU A 468 7.32 -10.21 -9.61
C LEU A 468 6.77 -10.98 -10.82
N ALA A 469 5.92 -11.97 -10.58
CA ALA A 469 5.33 -12.73 -11.65
C ALA A 469 4.39 -11.88 -12.53
N PHE A 470 3.63 -10.96 -11.93
CA PHE A 470 2.89 -9.92 -12.66
C PHE A 470 3.82 -9.06 -13.54
N VAL A 471 5.00 -8.68 -13.01
CA VAL A 471 6.00 -7.92 -13.77
C VAL A 471 6.53 -8.70 -14.98
N LEU A 472 6.81 -10.00 -14.83
CA LEU A 472 7.33 -10.84 -15.91
C LEU A 472 6.29 -11.05 -17.02
N GLU A 473 5.05 -11.37 -16.65
CA GLU A 473 3.96 -11.62 -17.59
C GLU A 473 3.65 -10.39 -18.45
N ASN A 474 3.60 -9.20 -17.84
CA ASN A 474 3.40 -7.95 -18.58
C ASN A 474 4.58 -7.57 -19.47
N ARG A 475 5.75 -8.20 -19.29
CA ARG A 475 6.91 -8.07 -20.17
C ARG A 475 6.99 -9.18 -21.22
N GLY A 476 5.93 -10.00 -21.36
CA GLY A 476 5.89 -11.13 -22.29
C GLY A 476 6.83 -12.28 -21.91
N LYS A 477 7.28 -12.35 -20.65
CA LYS A 477 8.18 -13.40 -20.15
C LYS A 477 7.37 -14.44 -19.39
N SER A 478 7.79 -15.71 -19.50
CA SER A 478 7.22 -16.79 -18.68
C SER A 478 7.55 -16.53 -17.21
N SER A 479 6.52 -16.59 -16.36
CA SER A 479 6.64 -16.60 -14.91
C SER A 479 6.57 -18.02 -14.34
N ALA A 480 6.40 -19.06 -15.18
CA ALA A 480 6.20 -20.44 -14.75
C ALA A 480 7.38 -20.99 -13.94
N HIS A 481 8.61 -20.63 -14.32
CA HIS A 481 9.83 -20.97 -13.55
C HIS A 481 9.81 -20.46 -12.11
N LEU A 482 9.05 -19.39 -11.79
CA LEU A 482 8.82 -18.94 -10.42
C LEU A 482 7.88 -19.87 -9.64
N PHE A 483 7.39 -20.96 -10.23
CA PHE A 483 6.43 -21.87 -9.59
C PHE A 483 6.72 -23.35 -9.93
N GLU A 484 7.74 -23.63 -10.76
CA GLU A 484 8.06 -24.97 -11.27
C GLU A 484 8.90 -25.82 -10.29
N GLU A 485 9.64 -25.22 -9.36
CA GLU A 485 10.52 -25.94 -8.41
C GLU A 485 9.78 -26.92 -7.46
N ASP A 486 8.45 -26.89 -7.41
CA ASP A 486 7.64 -27.79 -6.57
C ASP A 486 7.21 -29.09 -7.25
N SER A 487 7.74 -29.41 -8.44
CA SER A 487 7.46 -30.68 -9.12
C SER A 487 8.54 -31.75 -8.92
N GLN A 488 9.77 -31.38 -8.52
CA GLN A 488 10.81 -32.36 -8.17
C GLN A 488 10.65 -32.93 -6.76
N SER A 489 10.06 -32.18 -5.82
CA SER A 489 9.67 -32.70 -4.50
C SER A 489 8.48 -33.67 -4.58
N ALA A 490 7.58 -33.49 -5.56
CA ALA A 490 6.51 -34.44 -5.85
C ALA A 490 7.04 -35.75 -6.46
N GLN A 491 8.08 -35.69 -7.31
CA GLN A 491 8.72 -36.88 -7.87
C GLN A 491 9.66 -37.60 -6.89
N GLN A 492 10.16 -36.92 -5.86
CA GLN A 492 10.96 -37.56 -4.81
C GLN A 492 10.07 -38.32 -3.80
N HIS A 493 8.81 -37.91 -3.62
CA HIS A 493 7.80 -38.71 -2.91
C HIS A 493 7.23 -39.88 -3.74
N GLN A 494 7.31 -39.86 -5.07
CA GLN A 494 7.03 -41.04 -5.89
C GLN A 494 8.21 -42.00 -5.98
N ARG A 495 9.46 -41.53 -5.90
CA ARG A 495 10.66 -42.40 -5.87
C ARG A 495 10.98 -43.02 -4.50
N LEU A 496 10.34 -42.56 -3.43
CA LEU A 496 10.40 -43.19 -2.10
C LEU A 496 9.30 -44.26 -1.89
N ASN A 497 8.42 -44.47 -2.88
CA ASN A 497 7.44 -45.56 -2.89
C ASN A 497 7.81 -46.71 -3.86
N GLU A 498 8.99 -46.66 -4.48
CA GLU A 498 9.52 -47.71 -5.38
C GLU A 498 10.85 -48.31 -4.87
N LEU A 499 11.12 -48.15 -3.56
CA LEU A 499 12.20 -48.82 -2.85
C LEU A 499 11.64 -49.39 -1.53
N ASP A 500 10.69 -50.31 -1.67
CA ASP A 500 10.35 -51.35 -0.68
C ASP A 500 9.66 -52.51 -1.41
N VAL A 501 10.26 -52.94 -2.52
CA VAL A 501 9.97 -54.23 -3.17
C VAL A 501 11.10 -55.18 -2.78
N ASP A 502 11.12 -55.58 -1.51
CA ASP A 502 11.75 -56.83 -1.04
C ASP A 502 11.44 -57.05 0.44
N GLU A 503 10.16 -57.27 0.77
CA GLU A 503 9.79 -58.03 1.98
C GLU A 503 8.43 -58.74 1.84
N ASP A 504 8.06 -59.11 0.61
CA ASP A 504 6.83 -59.85 0.29
C ASP A 504 7.07 -61.37 0.28
N ALA A 505 7.62 -61.90 1.40
CA ALA A 505 7.85 -63.34 1.57
C ALA A 505 7.61 -63.87 3.01
N ALA A 506 6.93 -63.13 3.91
CA ALA A 506 6.77 -63.60 5.29
C ALA A 506 5.39 -63.38 5.96
N GLN A 507 4.35 -62.95 5.25
CA GLN A 507 3.00 -62.82 5.85
C GLN A 507 1.85 -63.41 5.01
N GLN A 508 2.14 -64.47 4.24
CA GLN A 508 1.13 -65.48 3.89
C GLN A 508 0.92 -66.44 5.07
N GLN A 509 0.30 -65.95 6.15
CA GLN A 509 -0.29 -66.79 7.20
C GLN A 509 -1.08 -65.86 8.13
N THR A 510 -2.40 -65.80 7.94
CA THR A 510 -3.48 -65.44 8.92
C THR A 510 -4.73 -64.79 8.30
N LEU A 511 -4.92 -64.86 6.98
CA LEU A 511 -6.19 -64.46 6.33
C LEU A 511 -7.23 -65.59 6.17
N GLU A 512 -6.94 -66.80 6.66
CA GLU A 512 -7.91 -67.92 6.72
C GLU A 512 -8.71 -67.99 8.04
N GLN A 513 -8.54 -67.04 8.97
CA GLN A 513 -9.14 -67.14 10.33
C GLN A 513 -10.16 -66.06 10.71
N ILE A 514 -10.52 -65.14 9.80
CA ILE A 514 -11.49 -64.08 10.14
C ILE A 514 -12.80 -64.16 9.32
N GLU A 515 -12.84 -64.95 8.24
CA GLU A 515 -14.05 -65.14 7.42
C GLU A 515 -15.02 -66.24 7.91
N GLN A 516 -14.83 -66.79 9.12
CA GLN A 516 -15.68 -67.91 9.61
C GLN A 516 -16.55 -67.62 10.83
N ASN A 517 -16.71 -66.38 11.30
CA ASN A 517 -17.59 -66.11 12.47
C ASN A 517 -18.56 -64.95 12.30
N GLU A 518 -19.16 -64.79 11.11
CA GLU A 518 -20.53 -64.29 11.01
C GLU A 518 -21.48 -65.47 10.84
N GLN A 519 -22.11 -65.92 11.93
CA GLN A 519 -23.46 -66.50 11.88
C GLN A 519 -24.03 -66.69 13.29
N SER A 520 -25.32 -66.37 13.42
CA SER A 520 -26.23 -66.60 14.56
C SER A 520 -26.32 -65.49 15.64
N GLN A 521 -27.29 -64.57 15.52
CA GLN A 521 -28.67 -64.73 16.01
C GLN A 521 -29.45 -63.41 15.93
N SER A 522 -30.69 -63.54 15.48
CA SER A 522 -31.74 -62.54 15.28
C SER A 522 -32.59 -62.32 16.54
N GLU A 523 -33.10 -61.09 16.75
CA GLU A 523 -34.54 -60.75 16.77
C GLU A 523 -34.95 -59.52 17.65
N VAL A 524 -35.65 -58.59 16.98
CA VAL A 524 -36.91 -57.91 17.40
C VAL A 524 -36.86 -56.78 18.47
N LYS A 525 -37.14 -55.52 18.06
CA LYS A 525 -38.48 -54.83 18.10
C LYS A 525 -38.34 -53.30 17.93
N ALA A 526 -39.16 -52.70 17.06
CA ALA A 526 -39.36 -51.25 16.92
C ALA A 526 -40.10 -50.65 18.14
N PRO A 527 -40.02 -49.31 18.40
CA PRO A 527 -41.12 -48.46 17.90
C PRO A 527 -40.83 -46.96 17.61
N ILE A 528 -41.70 -46.41 16.74
CA ILE A 528 -42.36 -45.09 16.75
C ILE A 528 -41.55 -43.82 16.43
N LEU A 529 -41.80 -43.33 15.21
CA LEU A 529 -41.67 -41.94 14.77
C LEU A 529 -42.79 -41.08 15.39
N SER A 530 -42.43 -39.94 15.99
CA SER A 530 -43.37 -38.87 16.31
C SER A 530 -42.84 -37.52 15.83
N HIS A 531 -43.59 -36.89 14.93
CA HIS A 531 -43.43 -35.53 14.44
C HIS A 531 -43.55 -34.48 15.55
N ARG A 532 -42.72 -33.43 15.47
CA ARG A 532 -43.06 -32.07 15.94
C ARG A 532 -42.44 -30.99 15.03
N PRO A 533 -43.07 -29.81 14.96
CA PRO A 533 -43.23 -29.06 13.72
C PRO A 533 -42.31 -27.84 13.63
N LEU A 534 -42.10 -27.37 12.40
CA LEU A 534 -41.60 -26.02 12.09
C LEU A 534 -42.52 -24.96 12.74
N PRO A 535 -41.99 -23.88 13.32
CA PRO A 535 -42.84 -22.85 13.91
C PRO A 535 -43.56 -22.01 12.84
N ASP A 536 -44.86 -21.82 13.10
CA ASP A 536 -45.87 -21.01 12.44
C ASP A 536 -45.46 -19.52 12.25
N PRO A 537 -45.67 -18.93 11.05
CA PRO A 537 -45.33 -17.54 10.71
C PRO A 537 -46.27 -16.46 11.29
N HIS A 538 -47.23 -16.79 12.16
CA HIS A 538 -48.12 -15.78 12.75
C HIS A 538 -48.30 -15.91 14.28
N ARG A 539 -47.27 -15.50 15.05
CA ARG A 539 -47.47 -15.07 16.45
C ARG A 539 -47.06 -13.62 16.65
N LYS A 540 -48.01 -12.85 17.18
CA LYS A 540 -48.01 -11.39 17.33
C LYS A 540 -46.73 -10.82 17.95
N ARG A 541 -46.20 -9.80 17.28
CA ARG A 541 -45.15 -8.88 17.73
C ARG A 541 -45.51 -8.22 19.07
N PRO A 542 -44.59 -8.13 20.05
CA PRO A 542 -44.51 -6.99 20.95
C PRO A 542 -43.66 -5.90 20.29
N ASP A 543 -44.24 -4.72 20.18
CA ASP A 543 -43.59 -3.49 19.77
C ASP A 543 -42.44 -3.15 20.75
N LEU A 544 -41.21 -3.13 20.24
CA LEU A 544 -40.03 -2.63 20.97
C LEU A 544 -39.23 -1.69 20.07
N ARG A 545 -39.87 -0.60 19.63
CA ARG A 545 -39.16 0.68 19.48
C ARG A 545 -38.68 1.15 20.86
N LYS A 546 -37.50 0.69 21.26
CA LYS A 546 -36.61 1.41 22.19
C LYS A 546 -35.17 1.24 21.70
N GLN A 547 -34.87 1.85 20.56
CA GLN A 547 -33.51 2.34 20.32
C GLN A 547 -33.22 3.35 21.43
N THR A 548 -32.22 3.05 22.25
CA THR A 548 -31.80 3.90 23.35
C THR A 548 -31.15 5.16 22.80
N ASN A 549 -31.79 6.31 23.03
CA ASN A 549 -31.32 7.69 22.88
C ASN A 549 -29.85 7.87 23.30
N LYS A 550 -28.90 7.70 22.38
CA LYS A 550 -27.50 8.11 22.57
C LYS A 550 -27.04 9.16 21.57
N GLU A 551 -27.72 9.28 20.43
CA GLU A 551 -27.41 10.26 19.38
C GLU A 551 -28.26 11.55 19.47
N ASP A 552 -29.36 11.56 20.23
CA ASP A 552 -30.27 12.71 20.27
C ASP A 552 -29.70 13.93 21.03
N ALA A 553 -28.90 13.72 22.08
CA ALA A 553 -28.51 14.82 22.98
C ALA A 553 -27.44 15.75 22.38
N LEU A 554 -26.46 15.20 21.65
CA LEU A 554 -25.45 16.01 20.95
C LEU A 554 -26.08 16.71 19.75
N THR A 555 -26.96 16.00 19.04
CA THR A 555 -27.70 16.53 17.89
C THR A 555 -28.59 17.69 18.31
N HIS A 556 -29.34 17.58 19.42
CA HIS A 556 -30.15 18.68 19.95
C HIS A 556 -29.30 19.86 20.47
N ALA A 557 -28.14 19.61 21.09
CA ALA A 557 -27.26 20.68 21.54
C ALA A 557 -26.64 21.47 20.37
N LEU A 558 -26.25 20.77 19.30
CA LEU A 558 -25.72 21.39 18.08
C LEU A 558 -26.81 22.11 17.29
N GLN A 559 -28.02 21.55 17.21
CA GLN A 559 -29.18 22.22 16.61
C GLN A 559 -29.58 23.48 17.37
N GLY A 560 -29.55 23.45 18.71
CA GLY A 560 -29.79 24.64 19.54
C GLY A 560 -28.75 25.74 19.33
N LEU A 561 -27.47 25.36 19.26
CA LEU A 561 -26.39 26.31 18.97
C LEU A 561 -26.50 26.90 17.56
N HIS A 562 -26.85 26.07 16.57
CA HIS A 562 -27.05 26.52 15.20
C HIS A 562 -28.23 27.49 15.09
N LEU A 563 -29.32 27.23 15.82
CA LEU A 563 -30.48 28.12 15.85
C LEU A 563 -30.14 29.46 16.50
N GLU A 564 -29.49 29.47 17.68
CA GLU A 564 -29.06 30.71 18.38
C GLU A 564 -28.07 31.53 17.54
N LEU A 565 -27.13 30.88 16.85
CA LEU A 565 -26.19 31.54 15.92
C LEU A 565 -26.90 32.13 14.71
N SER A 566 -27.91 31.44 14.18
CA SER A 566 -28.66 31.91 13.02
C SER A 566 -29.51 33.14 13.37
N THR A 567 -30.14 33.18 14.55
CA THR A 567 -30.86 34.36 15.02
C THR A 567 -29.94 35.56 15.26
N LEU A 568 -28.76 35.33 15.86
CA LEU A 568 -27.74 36.36 16.08
C LEU A 568 -27.16 36.94 14.79
N LEU A 569 -27.13 36.16 13.71
CA LEU A 569 -26.65 36.60 12.39
C LEU A 569 -27.74 37.25 11.53
N SER A 570 -29.02 37.10 11.89
CA SER A 570 -30.16 37.64 11.14
C SER A 570 -30.75 38.94 11.72
N ASP A 571 -30.31 39.37 12.90
CA ASP A 571 -30.85 40.54 13.59
C ASP A 571 -30.14 41.82 13.13
N THR A 572 -30.86 42.69 12.41
CA THR A 572 -30.30 43.87 11.71
C THR A 572 -30.19 45.12 12.59
N ASP A 573 -30.71 45.10 13.82
CA ASP A 573 -30.79 46.28 14.71
C ASP A 573 -29.73 46.34 15.82
N LEU A 574 -28.74 45.43 15.84
CA LEU A 574 -27.71 45.38 16.90
C LEU A 574 -26.43 46.11 16.47
N THR A 575 -26.24 47.32 16.98
CA THR A 575 -25.31 48.32 16.42
C THR A 575 -23.92 48.43 17.09
N THR A 576 -23.45 47.48 17.91
CA THR A 576 -22.04 47.52 18.40
C THR A 576 -21.36 46.16 18.61
N THR A 577 -20.08 46.08 18.22
CA THR A 577 -19.19 44.89 18.25
C THR A 577 -18.95 44.29 19.65
N ALA A 578 -19.16 45.05 20.73
CA ALA A 578 -18.98 44.57 22.10
C ALA A 578 -20.15 43.70 22.62
N GLN A 579 -21.37 43.95 22.15
CA GLN A 579 -22.54 43.11 22.49
C GLN A 579 -22.52 41.77 21.75
N HIS A 580 -22.01 41.75 20.51
CA HIS A 580 -21.80 40.54 19.70
C HIS A 580 -20.91 39.51 20.41
N SER A 581 -19.78 39.93 20.99
CA SER A 581 -18.82 39.02 21.61
C SER A 581 -19.35 38.40 22.91
N THR A 582 -20.10 39.15 23.71
CA THR A 582 -20.62 38.69 25.00
C THR A 582 -21.79 37.70 24.84
N SER A 583 -22.70 37.96 23.90
CA SER A 583 -23.83 37.08 23.62
C SER A 583 -23.38 35.75 22.98
N LEU A 584 -22.43 35.82 22.04
CA LEU A 584 -21.83 34.64 21.39
C LEU A 584 -21.09 33.75 22.40
N LEU A 585 -20.30 34.36 23.29
CA LEU A 585 -19.59 33.65 24.34
C LEU A 585 -20.56 32.94 25.30
N THR A 586 -21.69 33.58 25.61
CA THR A 586 -22.73 33.01 26.48
C THR A 586 -23.40 31.79 25.84
N ALA A 587 -23.74 31.87 24.54
CA ALA A 587 -24.32 30.76 23.78
C ALA A 587 -23.35 29.54 23.71
N VAL A 588 -22.08 29.79 23.42
CA VAL A 588 -21.04 28.75 23.36
C VAL A 588 -20.82 28.10 24.73
N LEU A 589 -20.78 28.88 25.82
CA LEU A 589 -20.63 28.35 27.18
C LEU A 589 -21.82 27.50 27.61
N LYS A 590 -23.04 27.88 27.23
CA LYS A 590 -24.27 27.13 27.52
C LYS A 590 -24.30 25.80 26.77
N ALA A 591 -23.89 25.78 25.50
CA ALA A 591 -23.75 24.56 24.71
C ALA A 591 -22.67 23.63 25.29
N HIS A 592 -21.51 24.18 25.67
CA HIS A 592 -20.42 23.41 26.26
C HIS A 592 -20.82 22.75 27.58
N ARG A 593 -21.53 23.48 28.46
CA ARG A 593 -22.02 22.96 29.74
C ARG A 593 -23.04 21.83 29.55
N SER A 594 -23.91 21.94 28.55
CA SER A 594 -24.90 20.91 28.23
C SER A 594 -24.25 19.60 27.72
N ILE A 595 -23.19 19.72 26.89
CA ILE A 595 -22.40 18.58 26.42
C ILE A 595 -21.68 17.89 27.58
N GLN A 596 -21.07 18.66 28.50
CA GLN A 596 -20.37 18.09 29.64
C GLN A 596 -21.30 17.31 30.60
N ILE A 597 -22.47 17.86 30.91
CA ILE A 597 -23.46 17.18 31.78
C ILE A 597 -23.90 15.84 31.16
N ASN A 598 -24.14 15.83 29.85
CA ASN A 598 -24.52 14.61 29.12
C ASN A 598 -23.39 13.59 29.06
N ALA A 599 -22.14 14.00 28.86
CA ALA A 599 -20.98 13.11 28.87
C ALA A 599 -20.78 12.42 30.24
N ILE A 600 -21.02 13.15 31.34
CA ILE A 600 -20.95 12.61 32.71
C ILE A 600 -22.09 11.59 32.94
N ALA A 601 -23.30 11.88 32.48
CA ALA A 601 -24.44 10.96 32.57
C ALA A 601 -24.19 9.66 31.77
N GLN A 602 -23.61 9.77 30.57
CA GLN A 602 -23.25 8.62 29.73
C GLN A 602 -22.18 7.74 30.36
N LYS A 603 -21.12 8.34 30.95
CA LYS A 603 -20.09 7.58 31.69
C LYS A 603 -20.69 6.80 32.87
N ARG A 604 -21.64 7.39 33.61
CA ARG A 604 -22.33 6.70 34.72
C ARG A 604 -23.21 5.54 34.23
N SER A 605 -23.89 5.71 33.10
CA SER A 605 -24.73 4.66 32.49
C SER A 605 -23.88 3.49 31.96
N ALA A 606 -22.76 3.79 31.29
CA ALA A 606 -21.81 2.78 30.81
C ALA A 606 -21.22 1.96 31.97
N LYS A 607 -20.86 2.61 33.09
CA LYS A 607 -20.34 1.94 34.29
C LYS A 607 -21.38 1.00 34.93
N LYS A 608 -22.67 1.37 34.89
CA LYS A 608 -23.78 0.49 35.31
C LYS A 608 -24.00 -0.69 34.36
N ALA A 609 -23.86 -0.48 33.04
CA ALA A 609 -23.99 -1.55 32.04
C ALA A 609 -22.89 -2.61 32.20
N VAL A 610 -21.63 -2.20 32.33
CA VAL A 610 -20.48 -3.11 32.54
C VAL A 610 -20.63 -3.89 33.85
N SER A 611 -21.15 -3.27 34.91
CA SER A 611 -21.44 -3.97 36.17
C SER A 611 -22.54 -5.03 36.01
N LYS A 612 -23.56 -4.76 35.19
CA LYS A 612 -24.66 -5.70 34.92
C LYS A 612 -24.20 -6.87 34.06
N GLU A 613 -23.33 -6.62 33.10
CA GLU A 613 -22.74 -7.63 32.19
C GLU A 613 -21.80 -8.58 32.96
N LYS A 614 -20.90 -8.05 33.81
CA LYS A 614 -20.09 -8.88 34.72
C LYS A 614 -20.91 -9.74 35.69
N LYS A 615 -22.10 -9.27 36.09
CA LYS A 615 -23.02 -10.03 36.95
C LYS A 615 -23.72 -11.16 36.19
N LEU A 616 -23.95 -10.98 34.88
CA LEU A 616 -24.54 -11.97 34.00
C LEU A 616 -23.49 -13.04 33.61
N GLU A 617 -22.26 -12.64 33.30
CA GLU A 617 -21.14 -13.56 33.06
C GLU A 617 -20.86 -14.46 34.26
N ARG A 618 -20.87 -13.90 35.49
CA ARG A 618 -20.71 -14.71 36.71
C ARG A 618 -21.83 -15.72 36.91
N LYS A 619 -23.08 -15.37 36.56
CA LYS A 619 -24.21 -16.31 36.62
C LYS A 619 -24.07 -17.42 35.58
N THR A 620 -23.62 -17.07 34.37
CA THR A 620 -23.46 -18.01 33.25
C THR A 620 -22.32 -19.01 33.52
N ALA A 621 -21.19 -18.52 34.04
CA ALA A 621 -20.07 -19.36 34.47
C ALA A 621 -20.46 -20.29 35.65
N GLN A 622 -21.37 -19.85 36.52
CA GLN A 622 -21.87 -20.67 37.63
C GLN A 622 -22.82 -21.78 37.16
N THR A 623 -23.65 -21.51 36.13
CA THR A 623 -24.50 -22.53 35.50
C THR A 623 -23.69 -23.54 34.68
N ASP A 624 -22.64 -23.10 33.98
CA ASP A 624 -21.77 -24.01 33.20
C ASP A 624 -20.93 -24.92 34.09
N ALA A 625 -20.45 -24.42 35.24
CA ALA A 625 -19.74 -25.24 36.22
C ALA A 625 -20.63 -26.35 36.83
N LEU A 626 -21.91 -26.06 37.06
CA LEU A 626 -22.91 -27.02 37.53
C LEU A 626 -23.25 -28.08 36.45
N ALA A 627 -23.29 -27.69 35.17
CA ALA A 627 -23.54 -28.61 34.06
C ALA A 627 -22.36 -29.57 33.77
N GLN A 628 -21.13 -29.19 34.13
CA GLN A 628 -19.91 -29.98 33.90
C GLN A 628 -19.47 -30.80 35.12
N GLY A 629 -20.29 -30.91 36.17
CA GLY A 629 -19.96 -31.70 37.37
C GLY A 629 -18.74 -31.20 38.16
N ARG A 630 -18.32 -29.95 37.94
CA ARG A 630 -17.18 -29.36 38.67
C ARG A 630 -17.69 -28.70 39.95
N PRO A 631 -17.11 -29.00 41.13
CA PRO A 631 -17.55 -28.39 42.38
C PRO A 631 -17.34 -26.87 42.33
N THR A 632 -18.38 -26.12 42.66
CA THR A 632 -18.30 -24.66 42.76
C THR A 632 -17.34 -24.24 43.88
N ARG A 633 -16.70 -23.08 43.74
CA ARG A 633 -15.60 -22.58 44.58
C ARG A 633 -15.90 -22.57 46.10
N ASN A 634 -17.17 -22.59 46.51
CA ASN A 634 -17.60 -22.69 47.91
C ASN A 634 -17.55 -24.12 48.51
N ALA A 635 -17.34 -25.17 47.70
CA ALA A 635 -17.15 -26.54 48.18
C ALA A 635 -15.68 -26.87 48.44
N ALA A 636 -14.74 -26.14 47.82
CA ALA A 636 -13.30 -26.36 47.98
C ALA A 636 -12.73 -25.79 49.30
N GLU A 637 -13.44 -24.84 49.95
CA GLU A 637 -13.06 -24.29 51.27
C GLU A 637 -13.67 -25.05 52.45
N ARG A 638 -14.47 -26.10 52.22
CA ARG A 638 -14.98 -26.99 53.28
C ARG A 638 -14.24 -28.34 53.37
N ILE A 639 -13.25 -28.56 52.50
CA ILE A 639 -12.44 -29.79 52.44
C ILE A 639 -10.95 -29.51 52.78
N LYS A 640 -10.61 -28.25 53.10
CA LYS A 640 -9.42 -27.90 53.90
C LYS A 640 -9.89 -27.51 55.29
#